data_AF-A0A3M8FV40-F1
#
_entry.id   AF-A0A3M8FV40-F1
#
_cell.length_a   1.000
_cell.length_b   1.000
_cell.length_c   1.000
_cell.angle_alpha   90.00
_cell.angle_beta   90.00
_cell.angle_gamma   90.00
#
_symmetry.space_group_name_H-M   'P 1'
#
loop_
_entity.id
_entity.type
_entity.pdbx_description
1 polymer ?
#
loop_
_entity_poly.entity_id
_entity_poly.type
_entity_poly.pdbx_seq_one_letter_code
_entity_poly.pdbx_strand_id
1 'polypeptide(L)'
;MQNQKTIVGLIAACGMAGTVNAQPQEVTISGATLLESFLTAPASTNDFIDLDGDTIAGSINFNNEQLANTGSTTGSALGSDYFIIQYTAVGSGNGIADLDTRGSARPNSNGIVVDGDSNYIRGTDDRTDITPDTPFGGAPGSAFIVGDDGFTSNNVSDGWMNRVLFIDGGNTVGAANSSTPRAYPFRSDVAGDHNASTSTNDMTHGVQVDLAPTDVPVSWFITQPGTPDLDAFPNTPGYGNNGIVSRNQDGTVNGQSNKLKTLQNTNTNTANPDSATIYSTSLTTSPVQALVNYGVGYSQIDMSNLRHGFATGRLATGENLVFVTRDSGSGTRNDFANGICLDPSFCMGENNGPKTSNSANDLVGINYIPSNKGGSSRMDATTRNTRLGVGFTGAERLFNKGYKTANNGTAQMDCLAIRNDIYGTGAATYNRPFIDNVLNNDADTGYVVQAPSVIASIGDPQNETMPGGIPGNTNPPMSNAAAAGYLNNIAAAVASFSGDPGTPEDFFSPGEFLGFNFIPVDATDFVPGAATCDPVAANTNTTLQEFVRQTNVLGNPVYEFFDFTATGLVPSRTAGVTYADGVAGGGNFIDEAGNSVSYGSSLSSRNMISGDFNADLTRDWDDIADVVGAWEERDGGASWTPPAGVAGPSGDFILDIVGDFNGDGEFNETDVRYFADGLALDPNTGILNRAEGFLRADNASASGNVFGTTMATGAGYTAGASAADVAGSIGTAPGFHPIGADGVVGAADLDYIYAQFADLGGGLDWTDTATVVTANSLGMRRDLSADVNGDLMVDQADICAALAFLGTTSGDVDLDGDVDAADEAIANGNLGNAGGWADGDVNGDGQVTQADVNIITGVASDPCSTSSTYDCCDVNNDNSCTPTDFTAWINAFNASDPRCDANDDGSCTPTDFTAWINAYNASTSGSPLSCTE
;
A
#
# COMPACT_ATOMS: atom_id res chain seq x y z
N MET A 1 1.11 18.20 52.04
CA MET A 1 2.16 18.71 52.96
C MET A 1 2.83 17.58 53.73
N GLN A 2 3.71 16.83 53.05
CA GLN A 2 4.89 16.10 53.55
C GLN A 2 5.51 15.45 52.30
N ASN A 3 6.84 15.29 52.25
CA ASN A 3 7.65 14.80 51.11
C ASN A 3 8.24 15.84 50.12
N GLN A 4 8.52 17.07 50.57
CA GLN A 4 9.60 17.87 49.95
C GLN A 4 10.96 17.44 50.55
N LYS A 5 11.69 16.59 49.80
CA LYS A 5 13.09 16.12 49.90
C LYS A 5 13.19 14.95 48.92
N THR A 6 13.89 15.00 47.79
CA THR A 6 15.33 15.31 47.69
C THR A 6 15.71 15.66 46.24
N ILE A 7 16.01 16.93 45.93
CA ILE A 7 16.79 17.35 44.75
C ILE A 7 17.72 18.48 45.19
N VAL A 8 18.93 18.13 45.63
CA VAL A 8 20.08 19.04 45.79
C VAL A 8 21.33 18.19 45.56
N GLY A 9 21.95 18.29 44.39
CA GLY A 9 22.94 17.29 43.96
C GLY A 9 23.95 17.69 42.88
N LEU A 10 24.01 18.94 42.42
CA LEU A 10 25.03 19.40 41.45
C LEU A 10 25.45 20.85 41.71
N ILE A 11 26.57 21.04 42.42
CA ILE A 11 27.36 22.28 42.41
C ILE A 11 28.85 21.92 42.48
N ALA A 12 29.50 21.81 41.32
CA ALA A 12 30.94 22.00 41.08
C ALA A 12 31.18 21.85 39.55
N ALA A 13 31.86 22.75 38.84
CA ALA A 13 32.74 23.82 39.28
C ALA A 13 32.67 25.07 38.38
N CYS A 14 32.39 26.24 38.97
CA CYS A 14 32.50 27.52 38.27
C CYS A 14 33.96 28.00 38.25
N GLY A 15 34.63 27.81 37.12
CA GLY A 15 35.84 28.59 36.79
C GLY A 15 35.44 29.96 36.25
N MET A 16 35.90 31.05 36.86
CA MET A 16 35.67 32.40 36.30
C MET A 16 36.42 32.56 34.97
N ALA A 17 35.71 32.48 33.85
CA ALA A 17 36.13 32.98 32.55
C ALA A 17 35.40 34.29 32.25
N GLY A 18 36.05 35.21 31.53
CA GLY A 18 35.43 36.49 31.16
C GLY A 18 34.34 36.31 30.10
N THR A 19 33.45 37.29 29.99
CA THR A 19 32.39 37.36 28.96
C THR A 19 32.99 37.45 27.55
N VAL A 20 33.29 36.29 26.98
CA VAL A 20 33.34 36.08 25.54
C VAL A 20 31.93 35.62 25.16
N ASN A 21 31.30 36.25 24.17
CA ASN A 21 30.04 35.72 23.65
C ASN A 21 30.31 34.31 23.12
N ALA A 22 29.69 33.30 23.72
CA ALA A 22 29.67 31.97 23.15
C ALA A 22 29.02 32.04 21.76
N GLN A 23 29.49 31.22 20.84
CA GLN A 23 28.75 30.98 19.61
C GLN A 23 27.58 30.04 19.96
N PRO A 24 26.40 30.21 19.35
CA PRO A 24 25.28 29.31 19.58
C PRO A 24 25.64 27.91 19.07
N GLN A 25 25.07 26.89 19.71
CA GLN A 25 25.25 25.50 19.32
C GLN A 25 24.27 25.13 18.21
N GLU A 26 24.73 24.37 17.23
CA GLU A 26 23.92 23.89 16.11
C GLU A 26 23.20 22.58 16.48
N VAL A 27 21.93 22.49 16.10
CA VAL A 27 21.17 21.23 16.08
C VAL A 27 20.53 21.11 14.70
N THR A 28 20.96 20.12 13.93
CA THR A 28 20.48 19.91 12.56
C THR A 28 19.59 18.67 12.47
N ILE A 29 18.37 18.89 11.96
CA ILE A 29 17.22 17.99 12.00
C ILE A 29 16.75 17.66 10.58
N SER A 30 16.51 16.38 10.29
CA SER A 30 16.02 15.95 8.98
C SER A 30 14.95 14.86 9.09
N GLY A 31 13.75 15.05 8.52
CA GLY A 31 12.80 13.94 8.44
C GLY A 31 11.34 14.31 8.18
N ALA A 32 10.45 13.69 8.95
CA ALA A 32 9.00 13.75 8.85
C ALA A 32 8.42 15.16 8.83
N THR A 33 7.38 15.36 8.01
CA THR A 33 6.54 16.56 7.97
C THR A 33 5.49 16.60 9.08
N LEU A 34 5.19 15.48 9.76
CA LEU A 34 4.12 15.43 10.75
C LEU A 34 4.44 16.29 11.99
N LEU A 35 5.70 16.31 12.42
CA LEU A 35 6.20 17.14 13.52
C LEU A 35 6.66 18.54 13.08
N GLU A 36 6.52 18.90 11.79
CA GLU A 36 6.91 20.21 11.23
C GLU A 36 6.31 21.39 12.00
N SER A 37 5.01 21.32 12.30
CA SER A 37 4.28 22.39 13.00
C SER A 37 4.81 22.62 14.42
N PHE A 38 5.34 21.59 15.07
CA PHE A 38 6.01 21.68 16.36
C PHE A 38 7.45 22.19 16.21
N LEU A 39 8.26 21.59 15.34
CA LEU A 39 9.66 21.96 15.14
C LEU A 39 9.82 23.42 14.67
N THR A 40 8.83 23.96 13.97
CA THR A 40 8.76 25.37 13.55
C THR A 40 8.01 26.31 14.51
N ALA A 41 7.44 25.80 15.60
CA ALA A 41 6.83 26.61 16.65
C ALA A 41 7.88 27.28 17.56
N PRO A 42 7.57 28.42 18.20
CA PRO A 42 8.40 28.95 19.29
C PRO A 42 8.55 27.98 20.47
N ALA A 43 7.50 27.19 20.74
CA ALA A 43 7.43 26.27 21.87
C ALA A 43 8.50 25.17 21.86
N SER A 44 8.96 24.70 20.69
CA SER A 44 9.97 23.62 20.59
C SER A 44 11.34 24.01 21.16
N THR A 45 11.58 25.31 21.32
CA THR A 45 12.86 25.92 21.73
C THR A 45 12.71 26.80 22.96
N ASN A 46 11.58 26.71 23.66
CA ASN A 46 11.43 27.36 24.96
C ASN A 46 12.13 26.53 26.04
N ASP A 47 12.91 27.18 26.91
CA ASP A 47 13.63 26.48 27.98
C ASP A 47 12.67 26.03 29.08
N PHE A 48 12.68 24.74 29.35
CA PHE A 48 11.95 24.09 30.41
C PHE A 48 12.88 23.60 31.54
N ILE A 49 14.14 23.25 31.27
CA ILE A 49 15.05 22.60 32.23
C ILE A 49 16.31 23.40 32.63
N ASP A 50 16.43 24.67 32.23
CA ASP A 50 17.59 25.55 32.51
C ASP A 50 18.85 25.02 31.81
N LEU A 51 18.78 24.92 30.48
CA LEU A 51 19.81 24.36 29.60
C LEU A 51 21.06 25.26 29.50
N ASP A 52 20.89 26.57 29.53
CA ASP A 52 22.00 27.52 29.45
C ASP A 52 22.59 27.87 30.85
N GLY A 53 21.83 27.59 31.91
CA GLY A 53 22.24 27.75 33.31
C GLY A 53 22.08 29.17 33.86
N ASP A 54 21.29 30.04 33.22
CA ASP A 54 21.00 31.40 33.69
C ASP A 54 19.93 31.46 34.81
N THR A 55 19.21 30.35 35.06
CA THR A 55 18.09 30.16 36.01
C THR A 55 16.71 30.68 35.59
N ILE A 56 16.48 30.90 34.29
CA ILE A 56 15.19 31.28 33.67
C ILE A 56 14.65 30.13 32.80
N ALA A 57 13.78 29.30 33.38
CA ALA A 57 13.13 28.22 32.64
C ALA A 57 11.67 27.99 33.09
N GLY A 58 10.88 27.27 32.29
CA GLY A 58 9.50 26.88 32.64
C GLY A 58 9.41 26.21 34.00
N SER A 59 10.25 25.20 34.27
CA SER A 59 10.32 24.53 35.59
C SER A 59 10.94 25.39 36.71
N ILE A 60 11.54 26.55 36.39
CA ILE A 60 12.25 27.42 37.34
C ILE A 60 11.65 28.84 37.35
N ASN A 61 10.74 29.05 38.32
CA ASN A 61 9.99 30.30 38.52
C ASN A 61 8.98 30.66 37.42
N PHE A 62 8.63 29.73 36.52
CA PHE A 62 7.57 29.88 35.50
C PHE A 62 7.87 30.98 34.48
N ASN A 63 9.14 31.17 34.14
CA ASN A 63 9.60 32.13 33.14
C ASN A 63 10.10 31.37 31.92
N ASN A 64 9.38 31.44 30.81
CA ASN A 64 9.86 30.85 29.57
C ASN A 64 10.91 31.76 28.94
N GLU A 65 12.12 31.24 28.78
CA GLU A 65 13.11 31.78 27.85
C GLU A 65 12.97 31.12 26.48
N GLN A 66 13.34 31.85 25.42
CA GLN A 66 13.38 31.39 24.05
C GLN A 66 14.84 31.23 23.60
N LEU A 67 15.31 29.99 23.56
CA LEU A 67 16.71 29.64 23.30
C LEU A 67 17.16 29.87 21.85
N ALA A 68 16.23 30.08 20.92
CA ALA A 68 16.48 30.13 19.48
C ALA A 68 15.72 31.28 18.78
N ASN A 69 16.13 32.55 18.93
CA ASN A 69 15.36 33.68 18.42
C ASN A 69 15.37 33.78 16.88
N THR A 70 14.32 34.39 16.32
CA THR A 70 14.13 34.52 14.85
C THR A 70 15.02 35.60 14.20
N GLY A 71 16.01 36.14 14.91
CA GLY A 71 16.79 37.32 14.50
C GLY A 71 18.13 37.04 13.82
N SER A 72 18.68 35.83 13.98
CA SER A 72 20.06 35.52 13.57
C SER A 72 20.16 35.01 12.12
N THR A 73 19.98 35.90 11.14
CA THR A 73 20.00 35.51 9.71
C THR A 73 21.36 35.64 9.02
N THR A 74 22.35 36.33 9.60
CA THR A 74 23.68 36.51 8.98
C THR A 74 24.81 36.79 9.99
N GLY A 75 25.67 35.80 10.26
CA GLY A 75 27.12 35.90 10.62
C GLY A 75 27.64 36.84 11.73
N SER A 76 26.79 37.67 12.34
CA SER A 76 27.17 38.73 13.28
C SER A 76 26.08 39.08 14.30
N ALA A 77 24.88 38.51 14.14
CA ALA A 77 23.76 38.61 15.08
C ALA A 77 23.69 37.43 16.08
N LEU A 78 24.59 36.46 15.98
CA LEU A 78 24.62 35.20 16.75
C LEU A 78 24.79 35.36 18.28
N GLY A 79 25.06 36.57 18.78
CA GLY A 79 25.57 36.79 20.13
C GLY A 79 24.56 36.78 21.28
N SER A 80 23.34 36.29 21.04
CA SER A 80 22.25 36.22 22.04
C SER A 80 21.32 35.01 21.89
N ASP A 81 21.65 34.06 21.02
CA ASP A 81 20.92 32.79 20.90
C ASP A 81 21.76 31.69 21.56
N TYR A 82 21.11 30.70 22.16
CA TYR A 82 21.76 29.50 22.66
C TYR A 82 21.80 28.42 21.56
N PHE A 83 20.70 28.27 20.81
CA PHE A 83 20.56 27.32 19.71
C PHE A 83 20.43 27.99 18.33
N ILE A 84 21.06 27.35 17.34
CA ILE A 84 20.64 27.39 15.93
C ILE A 84 20.00 26.04 15.60
N ILE A 85 18.66 25.99 15.57
CA ILE A 85 17.91 24.83 15.11
C ILE A 85 17.73 24.95 13.59
N GLN A 86 18.22 23.98 12.84
CA GLN A 86 18.01 23.87 11.40
C GLN A 86 17.19 22.60 11.11
N TYR A 87 16.10 22.70 10.37
CA TYR A 87 15.23 21.58 10.05
C TYR A 87 14.92 21.52 8.54
N THR A 88 14.98 20.33 7.95
CA THR A 88 14.48 20.07 6.58
C THR A 88 13.41 18.97 6.56
N ALA A 89 12.28 19.29 5.93
CA ALA A 89 11.16 18.37 5.75
C ALA A 89 11.37 17.53 4.49
N VAL A 90 11.78 16.27 4.67
CA VAL A 90 12.13 15.32 3.59
C VAL A 90 11.38 14.00 3.63
N GLY A 91 10.54 13.79 4.66
CA GLY A 91 9.87 12.54 4.95
C GLY A 91 10.74 11.60 5.82
N SER A 92 10.06 10.76 6.59
CA SER A 92 10.66 9.91 7.63
C SER A 92 11.79 9.01 7.11
N GLY A 93 11.58 8.23 6.04
CA GLY A 93 12.59 7.31 5.52
C GLY A 93 13.83 7.99 4.93
N ASN A 94 13.69 9.21 4.40
CA ASN A 94 14.82 10.02 3.95
C ASN A 94 15.58 10.62 5.15
N GLY A 95 14.87 11.08 6.19
CA GLY A 95 15.47 11.56 7.43
C GLY A 95 16.34 10.49 8.12
N ILE A 96 15.85 9.25 8.17
CA ILE A 96 16.64 8.10 8.67
C ILE A 96 17.86 7.84 7.79
N ALA A 97 17.73 7.90 6.46
CA ALA A 97 18.87 7.72 5.56
C ALA A 97 19.93 8.83 5.73
N ASP A 98 19.51 10.07 6.01
CA ASP A 98 20.44 11.15 6.35
C ASP A 98 21.11 10.92 7.70
N LEU A 99 20.36 10.46 8.71
CA LEU A 99 20.90 10.15 10.03
C LEU A 99 21.94 9.03 9.94
N ASP A 100 21.63 7.93 9.24
CA ASP A 100 22.57 6.81 9.03
C ASP A 100 23.82 7.21 8.24
N THR A 101 23.71 8.11 7.26
CA THR A 101 24.85 8.48 6.39
C THR A 101 25.64 9.70 6.88
N ARG A 102 25.04 10.57 7.72
CA ARG A 102 25.60 11.88 8.11
C ARG A 102 25.48 12.20 9.61
N GLY A 103 24.95 11.30 10.42
CA GLY A 103 25.01 11.41 11.88
C GLY A 103 26.35 10.93 12.44
N SER A 104 26.91 11.66 13.41
CA SER A 104 28.25 11.36 13.94
C SER A 104 28.20 10.32 15.05
N ALA A 105 28.51 9.07 14.69
CA ALA A 105 28.68 7.93 15.59
C ALA A 105 30.15 7.56 15.87
N ARG A 106 31.10 8.19 15.17
CA ARG A 106 32.51 7.76 15.14
C ARG A 106 33.47 8.89 15.55
N PRO A 107 34.18 8.76 16.68
CA PRO A 107 35.37 9.56 16.94
C PRO A 107 36.56 9.01 16.12
N ASN A 108 36.58 9.25 14.81
CA ASN A 108 37.77 8.97 13.99
C ASN A 108 38.73 10.18 14.02
N SER A 109 39.89 9.98 14.64
CA SER A 109 40.94 11.01 14.82
C SER A 109 41.65 11.47 13.54
N ASN A 110 41.08 11.17 12.37
CA ASN A 110 41.47 11.62 11.04
C ASN A 110 40.18 12.03 10.35
N GLY A 111 39.98 13.34 10.18
CA GLY A 111 38.66 13.90 9.92
C GLY A 111 38.17 13.80 8.48
N ILE A 112 36.99 14.39 8.31
CA ILE A 112 36.33 14.78 7.07
C ILE A 112 35.91 13.59 6.17
N VAL A 113 34.60 13.48 5.92
CA VAL A 113 34.13 13.08 4.59
C VAL A 113 34.44 14.27 3.68
N VAL A 114 35.66 14.32 3.13
CA VAL A 114 35.97 15.30 2.09
C VAL A 114 35.10 14.92 0.90
N ASP A 115 34.20 15.80 0.46
CA ASP A 115 33.59 15.67 -0.86
C ASP A 115 34.64 16.07 -1.92
N GLY A 116 35.58 15.14 -2.11
CA GLY A 116 36.88 15.42 -2.70
C GLY A 116 37.80 14.21 -2.64
N ASP A 117 37.25 13.02 -2.89
CA ASP A 117 38.05 11.84 -3.21
C ASP A 117 37.67 11.30 -4.60
N SER A 118 38.57 11.44 -5.56
CA SER A 118 38.44 10.94 -6.94
C SER A 118 38.58 9.40 -7.01
N ASN A 119 38.12 8.69 -5.99
CA ASN A 119 38.40 7.29 -5.71
C ASN A 119 37.28 6.59 -4.91
N TYR A 120 36.01 6.99 -5.07
CA TYR A 120 34.91 6.06 -4.79
C TYR A 120 34.99 4.88 -5.78
N ILE A 121 35.77 3.87 -5.41
CA ILE A 121 35.88 2.62 -6.16
C ILE A 121 34.49 1.97 -6.13
N ARG A 122 34.00 1.64 -7.32
CA ARG A 122 32.74 0.93 -7.56
C ARG A 122 32.64 -0.33 -6.70
N GLY A 123 32.00 -0.21 -5.54
CA GLY A 123 31.54 -1.33 -4.74
C GLY A 123 30.12 -1.67 -5.12
N THR A 124 29.97 -2.39 -6.24
CA THR A 124 28.74 -3.10 -6.66
C THR A 124 27.43 -2.44 -6.22
N ASP A 125 27.11 -1.30 -6.84
CA ASP A 125 25.73 -0.86 -6.96
C ASP A 125 24.99 -1.88 -7.83
N ASP A 126 23.79 -2.28 -7.42
CA ASP A 126 22.95 -3.27 -8.11
C ASP A 126 22.21 -2.61 -9.28
N ARG A 127 23.00 -2.01 -10.19
CA ARG A 127 22.55 -1.47 -11.47
C ARG A 127 22.98 -2.39 -12.59
N THR A 128 22.26 -3.49 -12.74
CA THR A 128 22.11 -4.19 -14.01
C THR A 128 20.69 -4.04 -14.55
N ASP A 129 20.25 -2.80 -14.75
CA ASP A 129 19.30 -2.50 -15.82
C ASP A 129 19.52 -1.07 -16.38
N ILE A 130 18.87 -0.81 -17.52
CA ILE A 130 19.01 0.32 -18.45
C ILE A 130 20.21 0.18 -19.42
N THR A 131 19.84 -0.04 -20.67
CA THR A 131 20.70 -0.28 -21.84
C THR A 131 21.30 1.01 -22.44
N PRO A 132 22.33 0.93 -23.30
CA PRO A 132 23.04 2.10 -23.79
C PRO A 132 22.55 2.60 -25.16
N ASP A 133 21.85 3.74 -25.21
CA ASP A 133 22.08 4.76 -26.25
C ASP A 133 21.33 6.10 -26.02
N THR A 134 22.06 7.20 -26.02
CA THR A 134 21.79 8.38 -26.88
C THR A 134 22.90 9.44 -26.73
N PRO A 135 23.46 9.97 -27.83
CA PRO A 135 24.54 10.95 -27.76
C PRO A 135 24.03 12.40 -27.93
N PHE A 136 23.87 13.15 -26.84
CA PHE A 136 23.67 14.60 -26.90
C PHE A 136 24.90 15.37 -26.39
N GLY A 137 25.64 15.94 -27.34
CA GLY A 137 26.77 16.83 -27.05
C GLY A 137 26.40 18.31 -27.15
N GLY A 138 26.89 19.10 -26.19
CA GLY A 138 27.28 20.49 -26.45
C GLY A 138 26.62 21.62 -25.65
N ALA A 139 27.09 21.88 -24.43
CA ALA A 139 27.37 23.24 -23.93
C ALA A 139 28.16 23.18 -22.59
N PRO A 140 29.30 23.89 -22.43
CA PRO A 140 30.01 23.92 -21.16
C PRO A 140 29.42 24.97 -20.21
N GLY A 141 28.66 24.51 -19.21
CA GLY A 141 28.09 25.36 -18.16
C GLY A 141 27.16 24.63 -17.18
N SER A 142 27.18 23.29 -17.17
CA SER A 142 26.27 22.46 -16.38
C SER A 142 26.67 22.38 -14.92
N ALA A 143 25.65 22.35 -14.06
CA ALA A 143 25.78 22.18 -12.62
C ALA A 143 26.53 20.90 -12.22
N PHE A 144 27.05 20.91 -10.99
CA PHE A 144 27.51 19.73 -10.26
C PHE A 144 26.30 18.82 -10.01
N ILE A 145 26.11 17.83 -10.87
CA ILE A 145 25.10 16.78 -10.72
C ILE A 145 25.82 15.53 -10.22
N VAL A 146 25.43 15.10 -9.03
CA VAL A 146 25.69 13.76 -8.48
C VAL A 146 24.32 13.10 -8.32
N GLY A 147 24.06 12.03 -9.08
CA GLY A 147 23.00 11.06 -8.78
C GLY A 147 23.55 9.97 -7.84
N ASP A 148 22.79 9.23 -7.04
CA ASP A 148 21.36 9.28 -6.67
C ASP A 148 21.20 8.64 -5.27
N ASP A 149 20.28 9.02 -4.37
CA ASP A 149 19.50 10.26 -4.32
C ASP A 149 20.40 11.44 -3.89
N GLY A 150 20.28 12.58 -4.58
CA GLY A 150 21.07 13.75 -4.24
C GLY A 150 20.57 14.47 -2.99
N PHE A 151 21.45 14.68 -2.00
CA PHE A 151 21.24 15.56 -0.83
C PHE A 151 21.23 17.05 -1.26
N THR A 152 20.23 17.43 -2.04
CA THR A 152 20.03 18.73 -2.69
C THR A 152 18.79 19.41 -2.15
N SER A 153 18.66 20.73 -2.34
CA SER A 153 17.45 21.47 -1.93
C SER A 153 16.18 20.95 -2.60
N ASN A 154 16.28 20.43 -3.82
CA ASN A 154 15.14 19.99 -4.62
C ASN A 154 14.43 18.75 -4.06
N ASN A 155 15.11 17.99 -3.19
CA ASN A 155 14.54 16.83 -2.49
C ASN A 155 14.02 17.18 -1.08
N VAL A 156 14.04 18.47 -0.73
CA VAL A 156 13.42 19.04 0.47
C VAL A 156 12.08 19.65 0.06
N SER A 157 11.02 19.38 0.82
CA SER A 157 9.77 20.12 0.65
C SER A 157 9.99 21.56 1.11
N ASP A 158 10.17 21.75 2.41
CA ASP A 158 10.47 23.04 3.02
C ASP A 158 11.60 22.92 4.07
N GLY A 159 12.26 24.03 4.39
CA GLY A 159 13.40 24.06 5.31
C GLY A 159 13.46 25.35 6.12
N TRP A 160 13.73 25.25 7.43
CA TRP A 160 13.68 26.36 8.39
C TRP A 160 14.90 26.41 9.30
N MET A 161 15.29 27.62 9.67
CA MET A 161 16.39 27.90 10.60
C MET A 161 15.88 28.92 11.63
N ASN A 162 15.79 28.54 12.91
CA ASN A 162 15.12 29.32 13.96
C ASN A 162 13.77 29.93 13.48
N ARG A 163 12.95 29.09 12.83
CA ARG A 163 11.63 29.41 12.25
C ARG A 163 11.65 30.33 11.01
N VAL A 164 12.82 30.74 10.53
CA VAL A 164 12.99 31.48 9.27
C VAL A 164 13.13 30.48 8.11
N LEU A 165 12.24 30.58 7.12
CA LEU A 165 12.27 29.72 5.93
C LEU A 165 13.54 29.97 5.10
N PHE A 166 14.23 28.89 4.73
CA PHE A 166 15.38 28.88 3.81
C PHE A 166 15.18 27.93 2.61
N ILE A 167 14.20 27.02 2.64
CA ILE A 167 13.71 26.31 1.44
C ILE A 167 12.18 26.43 1.40
N ASP A 168 11.63 26.76 0.23
CA ASP A 168 10.20 26.89 -0.10
C ASP A 168 9.88 26.03 -1.33
N GLY A 169 9.18 24.91 -1.14
CA GLY A 169 8.84 23.95 -2.20
C GLY A 169 10.07 23.45 -2.99
N GLY A 170 11.16 23.15 -2.30
CA GLY A 170 12.46 22.75 -2.87
C GLY A 170 13.34 23.89 -3.40
N ASN A 171 12.84 25.13 -3.42
CA ASN A 171 13.57 26.31 -3.89
C ASN A 171 14.30 26.99 -2.73
N THR A 172 15.57 27.34 -2.91
CA THR A 172 16.34 28.07 -1.89
C THR A 172 15.86 29.52 -1.75
N VAL A 173 15.61 29.95 -0.52
CA VAL A 173 15.13 31.29 -0.17
C VAL A 173 15.90 31.86 1.02
N GLY A 174 15.77 33.17 1.27
CA GLY A 174 16.25 33.81 2.49
C GLY A 174 17.74 33.61 2.78
N ALA A 175 18.04 32.94 3.90
CA ALA A 175 19.40 32.71 4.42
C ALA A 175 20.07 31.43 3.88
N ALA A 176 19.46 30.74 2.91
CA ALA A 176 19.98 29.50 2.34
C ALA A 176 21.43 29.63 1.85
N ASN A 177 22.28 28.69 2.27
CA ASN A 177 23.68 28.66 1.88
C ASN A 177 23.89 27.54 0.86
N SER A 178 23.69 27.82 -0.42
CA SER A 178 23.80 26.84 -1.51
C SER A 178 25.20 26.22 -1.70
N SER A 179 26.20 26.58 -0.88
CA SER A 179 27.49 25.88 -0.81
C SER A 179 27.48 24.72 0.20
N THR A 180 26.38 24.52 0.93
CA THR A 180 26.20 23.39 1.83
C THR A 180 25.29 22.34 1.18
N PRO A 181 25.49 21.05 1.50
CA PRO A 181 24.51 20.01 1.19
C PRO A 181 23.12 20.42 1.77
N ARG A 182 22.03 20.28 0.99
CA ARG A 182 20.68 20.81 1.30
C ARG A 182 20.55 22.31 1.60
N ALA A 183 21.55 23.13 1.29
CA ALA A 183 21.52 24.57 1.49
C ALA A 183 21.28 25.06 2.94
N TYR A 184 21.53 24.21 3.95
CA TYR A 184 21.59 24.58 5.37
C TYR A 184 22.43 25.85 5.58
N PRO A 185 21.86 26.92 6.18
CA PRO A 185 22.57 28.18 6.41
C PRO A 185 23.88 28.05 7.21
N PHE A 186 23.91 27.19 8.22
CA PHE A 186 25.02 26.96 9.14
C PHE A 186 25.60 25.54 9.06
N ARG A 187 26.81 25.39 9.59
CA ARG A 187 27.60 24.15 9.72
C ARG A 187 28.22 24.07 11.12
N SER A 188 28.33 22.87 11.69
CA SER A 188 28.94 22.65 13.01
C SER A 188 30.47 22.51 12.94
N ASP A 189 31.16 22.89 14.02
CA ASP A 189 32.61 22.66 14.19
C ASP A 189 32.92 21.17 14.43
N VAL A 190 33.84 20.62 13.64
CA VAL A 190 34.29 19.22 13.72
C VAL A 190 35.14 18.90 14.96
N ALA A 191 35.50 19.90 15.78
CA ALA A 191 36.20 19.72 17.04
C ALA A 191 35.35 19.08 18.16
N GLY A 192 34.03 18.93 17.97
CA GLY A 192 33.10 18.34 18.92
C GLY A 192 32.36 19.35 19.80
N ASP A 193 32.64 20.65 19.66
CA ASP A 193 31.94 21.72 20.38
C ASP A 193 30.59 22.11 19.72
N HIS A 194 30.36 21.67 18.47
CA HIS A 194 29.14 21.90 17.66
C HIS A 194 28.68 23.36 17.53
N ASN A 195 29.61 24.31 17.62
CA ASN A 195 29.33 25.73 17.42
C ASN A 195 28.88 26.01 15.97
N ALA A 196 27.80 26.79 15.81
CA ALA A 196 27.25 27.16 14.51
C ALA A 196 28.19 28.12 13.74
N SER A 197 28.46 27.80 12.48
CA SER A 197 29.42 28.49 11.63
C SER A 197 28.90 28.73 10.22
N THR A 198 29.05 29.95 9.70
CA THR A 198 28.79 30.27 8.27
C THR A 198 30.03 30.03 7.39
N SER A 199 31.00 29.24 7.87
CA SER A 199 32.26 28.99 7.19
C SER A 199 32.05 28.16 5.91
N THR A 200 32.66 28.59 4.80
CA THR A 200 32.72 27.82 3.54
C THR A 200 33.97 26.92 3.46
N ASN A 201 34.60 26.60 4.60
CA ASN A 201 35.80 25.75 4.67
C ASN A 201 35.46 24.38 5.26
N ASP A 202 35.34 23.38 4.39
CA ASP A 202 34.99 22.00 4.75
C ASP A 202 36.04 21.29 5.64
N MET A 203 37.27 21.83 5.74
CA MET A 203 38.32 21.20 6.56
C MET A 203 38.14 21.35 8.07
N THR A 204 37.26 22.25 8.53
CA THR A 204 36.99 22.45 9.96
C THR A 204 35.51 22.55 10.32
N HIS A 205 34.59 22.52 9.35
CA HIS A 205 33.15 22.58 9.62
C HIS A 205 32.35 21.72 8.63
N GLY A 206 31.37 20.97 9.14
CA GLY A 206 30.56 20.03 8.36
C GLY A 206 29.06 20.21 8.59
N VAL A 207 28.24 19.52 7.80
CA VAL A 207 26.82 19.31 8.11
C VAL A 207 26.69 17.91 8.69
N GLN A 208 26.42 17.84 9.99
CA GLN A 208 25.98 16.64 10.68
C GLN A 208 24.44 16.64 10.74
N VAL A 209 23.81 15.48 10.66
CA VAL A 209 22.39 15.33 11.05
C VAL A 209 22.35 14.72 12.44
N ASP A 210 21.84 15.48 13.41
CA ASP A 210 21.79 15.06 14.81
C ASP A 210 20.52 14.25 15.10
N LEU A 211 19.41 14.68 14.50
CA LEU A 211 18.06 14.24 14.82
C LEU A 211 17.24 13.93 13.56
N ALA A 212 16.46 12.85 13.61
CA ALA A 212 15.46 12.53 12.58
C ALA A 212 14.06 12.33 13.19
N PRO A 213 13.13 13.30 13.06
CA PRO A 213 11.72 13.08 13.38
C PRO A 213 11.13 12.07 12.39
N THR A 214 10.39 11.10 12.90
CA THR A 214 9.78 10.03 12.08
C THR A 214 8.35 9.76 12.56
N ASP A 215 7.43 9.53 11.61
CA ASP A 215 6.00 9.31 11.94
C ASP A 215 5.79 8.05 12.79
N VAL A 216 6.71 7.08 12.68
CA VAL A 216 6.74 5.79 13.39
C VAL A 216 8.16 5.50 13.94
N PRO A 217 8.36 4.50 14.83
CA PRO A 217 9.70 4.13 15.31
C PRO A 217 10.67 3.75 14.20
N VAL A 218 11.97 4.01 14.39
CA VAL A 218 12.98 3.78 13.33
C VAL A 218 12.99 2.35 12.81
N SER A 219 12.84 1.34 13.68
CA SER A 219 12.80 -0.07 13.29
C SER A 219 11.71 -0.40 12.26
N TRP A 220 10.64 0.39 12.20
CA TRP A 220 9.54 0.21 11.23
C TRP A 220 9.92 0.64 9.81
N PHE A 221 11.11 1.24 9.62
CA PHE A 221 11.69 1.57 8.31
C PHE A 221 12.89 0.70 7.91
N ILE A 222 13.32 -0.26 8.73
CA ILE A 222 14.58 -0.99 8.51
C ILE A 222 14.37 -2.44 8.13
N THR A 223 14.85 -2.81 6.93
CA THR A 223 14.87 -4.18 6.42
C THR A 223 15.61 -5.13 7.37
N GLN A 224 15.06 -6.32 7.60
CA GLN A 224 15.68 -7.37 8.39
C GLN A 224 16.06 -8.57 7.50
N PRO A 225 17.31 -9.08 7.57
CA PRO A 225 17.71 -10.25 6.78
C PRO A 225 16.85 -11.48 7.11
N GLY A 226 16.28 -12.10 6.08
CA GLY A 226 15.45 -13.30 6.19
C GLY A 226 14.54 -13.49 4.98
N THR A 227 13.80 -14.60 4.95
CA THR A 227 12.70 -14.82 4.01
C THR A 227 11.60 -13.79 4.30
N PRO A 228 11.13 -13.01 3.32
CA PRO A 228 10.00 -12.09 3.52
C PRO A 228 8.74 -12.84 3.94
N ASP A 229 7.95 -12.23 4.81
CA ASP A 229 6.71 -12.76 5.37
C ASP A 229 5.76 -11.57 5.61
N LEU A 230 4.48 -11.71 5.25
CA LEU A 230 3.48 -10.66 5.40
C LEU A 230 3.09 -10.36 6.86
N ASP A 231 3.30 -11.33 7.76
CA ASP A 231 3.11 -11.20 9.21
C ASP A 231 4.38 -10.73 9.94
N ALA A 232 5.51 -10.58 9.22
CA ALA A 232 6.77 -10.12 9.81
C ALA A 232 6.61 -8.76 10.48
N PHE A 233 7.38 -8.54 11.55
CA PHE A 233 7.30 -7.34 12.37
C PHE A 233 8.68 -6.71 12.65
N PRO A 234 8.72 -5.45 13.11
CA PRO A 234 9.97 -4.72 13.27
C PRO A 234 11.02 -5.46 14.11
N ASN A 235 12.22 -5.61 13.54
CA ASN A 235 13.35 -6.40 14.08
C ASN A 235 13.22 -7.94 14.03
N THR A 236 12.23 -8.54 13.35
CA THR A 236 12.22 -9.99 13.04
C THR A 236 12.76 -10.31 11.64
N PRO A 237 13.35 -11.50 11.41
CA PRO A 237 13.84 -11.90 10.08
C PRO A 237 12.77 -11.73 9.00
N GLY A 238 13.14 -11.19 7.85
CA GLY A 238 12.24 -11.01 6.71
C GLY A 238 11.52 -9.65 6.66
N TYR A 239 11.42 -8.93 7.79
CA TYR A 239 10.66 -7.68 7.86
C TYR A 239 11.17 -6.64 6.85
N GLY A 240 10.25 -6.04 6.10
CA GLY A 240 10.49 -5.00 5.11
C GLY A 240 11.19 -5.46 3.82
N ASN A 241 11.34 -6.77 3.60
CA ASN A 241 12.25 -7.33 2.59
C ASN A 241 11.56 -7.91 1.34
N ASN A 242 10.24 -7.70 1.13
CA ASN A 242 9.52 -8.24 -0.04
C ASN A 242 10.24 -7.91 -1.36
N GLY A 243 10.47 -8.94 -2.18
CA GLY A 243 11.19 -8.84 -3.44
C GLY A 243 10.38 -8.26 -4.60
N ILE A 244 9.06 -8.27 -4.52
CA ILE A 244 8.16 -7.91 -5.62
C ILE A 244 8.35 -6.43 -6.00
N VAL A 245 8.42 -6.19 -7.32
CA VAL A 245 8.56 -4.87 -7.94
C VAL A 245 7.29 -4.48 -8.68
N SER A 246 7.10 -3.19 -8.87
CA SER A 246 5.99 -2.60 -9.64
C SER A 246 6.11 -2.85 -11.14
N ARG A 247 4.96 -2.73 -11.81
CA ARG A 247 4.81 -2.78 -13.27
C ARG A 247 4.17 -1.49 -13.76
N ASN A 248 4.44 -1.09 -15.00
CA ASN A 248 3.80 0.07 -15.62
C ASN A 248 2.37 -0.28 -16.06
N GLN A 249 1.61 0.73 -16.52
CA GLN A 249 0.25 0.56 -17.06
C GLN A 249 0.17 -0.37 -18.28
N ASP A 250 1.29 -0.64 -18.96
CA ASP A 250 1.41 -1.58 -20.08
C ASP A 250 1.93 -2.97 -19.64
N GLY A 251 1.92 -3.28 -18.34
CA GLY A 251 2.37 -4.58 -17.81
C GLY A 251 3.89 -4.77 -17.78
N THR A 252 4.68 -3.86 -18.37
CA THR A 252 6.14 -3.96 -18.36
C THR A 252 6.71 -3.74 -16.95
N VAL A 253 7.80 -4.44 -16.61
CA VAL A 253 8.45 -4.31 -15.30
C VAL A 253 9.08 -2.92 -15.15
N ASN A 254 8.71 -2.20 -14.09
CA ASN A 254 9.27 -0.86 -13.80
C ASN A 254 10.54 -0.92 -12.94
N GLY A 255 10.61 -1.89 -12.01
CA GLY A 255 11.74 -2.07 -11.10
C GLY A 255 11.65 -1.30 -9.77
N GLN A 256 10.75 -0.34 -9.62
CA GLN A 256 10.47 0.27 -8.31
C GLN A 256 9.98 -0.81 -7.34
N SER A 257 10.74 -1.01 -6.25
CA SER A 257 10.47 -1.98 -5.20
C SER A 257 9.76 -1.35 -4.00
N ASN A 258 9.11 -2.19 -3.19
CA ASN A 258 8.43 -1.82 -1.95
C ASN A 258 9.27 -2.04 -0.69
N LYS A 259 10.53 -2.49 -0.84
CA LYS A 259 11.44 -2.72 0.30
C LYS A 259 11.62 -1.47 1.17
N LEU A 260 11.82 -1.73 2.45
CA LEU A 260 12.22 -0.74 3.44
C LEU A 260 13.69 -0.32 3.25
N LYS A 261 14.20 0.60 4.08
CA LYS A 261 15.60 1.06 4.00
C LYS A 261 16.54 0.07 4.70
N THR A 262 17.78 -0.03 4.24
CA THR A 262 18.85 -0.76 4.94
C THR A 262 19.80 0.24 5.59
N LEU A 263 20.08 0.08 6.88
CA LEU A 263 21.11 0.87 7.57
C LEU A 263 22.50 0.40 7.13
N GLN A 264 23.40 1.34 6.83
CA GLN A 264 24.77 1.06 6.39
C GLN A 264 25.80 1.29 7.49
N ASN A 265 25.56 2.25 8.39
CA ASN A 265 26.53 2.68 9.41
C ASN A 265 26.02 2.54 10.86
N THR A 266 24.71 2.48 11.04
CA THR A 266 23.99 2.48 12.33
C THR A 266 23.20 1.20 12.58
N ASN A 267 22.61 1.06 13.76
CA ASN A 267 21.81 -0.12 14.15
C ASN A 267 20.65 0.27 15.09
N THR A 268 19.65 -0.61 15.24
CA THR A 268 18.51 -0.43 16.17
C THR A 268 18.65 -1.23 17.48
N ASN A 269 19.86 -1.71 17.82
CA ASN A 269 20.09 -2.65 18.92
C ASN A 269 20.19 -1.95 20.30
N THR A 270 19.08 -1.41 20.79
CA THR A 270 19.00 -0.77 22.11
C THR A 270 19.19 -1.74 23.29
N ALA A 271 19.12 -3.05 23.06
CA ALA A 271 19.35 -4.08 24.08
C ALA A 271 20.84 -4.30 24.41
N ASN A 272 21.74 -4.09 23.44
CA ASN A 272 23.19 -4.11 23.64
C ASN A 272 23.81 -2.95 22.82
N PRO A 273 23.64 -1.70 23.28
CA PRO A 273 23.91 -0.53 22.44
C PRO A 273 25.41 -0.27 22.28
N ASP A 274 25.76 0.27 21.11
CA ASP A 274 27.07 0.82 20.78
C ASP A 274 26.96 2.29 20.35
N SER A 275 28.08 2.93 19.98
CA SER A 275 28.09 4.35 19.60
C SER A 275 27.36 4.66 18.29
N ALA A 276 26.89 3.64 17.58
CA ALA A 276 26.13 3.73 16.33
C ALA A 276 24.67 3.25 16.48
N THR A 277 24.22 2.93 17.69
CA THR A 277 22.83 2.59 17.99
C THR A 277 21.94 3.83 17.88
N ILE A 278 20.86 3.73 17.11
CA ILE A 278 19.80 4.72 17.02
C ILE A 278 18.81 4.52 18.17
N TYR A 279 18.57 5.59 18.91
CA TYR A 279 17.54 5.70 19.94
C TYR A 279 16.33 6.44 19.38
N SER A 280 15.12 6.07 19.81
CA SER A 280 13.86 6.70 19.42
C SER A 280 13.18 7.32 20.64
N THR A 281 13.04 8.64 20.67
CA THR A 281 12.33 9.36 21.74
C THR A 281 10.88 9.57 21.31
N SER A 282 9.95 8.77 21.83
CA SER A 282 8.52 8.91 21.56
C SER A 282 7.95 10.16 22.23
N LEU A 283 7.14 10.92 21.49
CA LEU A 283 6.50 12.14 22.00
C LEU A 283 4.97 12.08 21.88
N THR A 284 4.47 11.63 20.74
CA THR A 284 3.04 11.65 20.40
C THR A 284 2.64 10.40 19.62
N THR A 285 1.39 9.99 19.71
CA THR A 285 0.76 8.99 18.85
C THR A 285 -0.03 9.68 17.74
N SER A 286 -0.02 9.09 16.55
CA SER A 286 -0.68 9.66 15.37
C SER A 286 -1.57 8.61 14.70
N PRO A 287 -2.92 8.75 14.74
CA PRO A 287 -3.80 7.80 14.06
C PRO A 287 -3.84 8.04 12.56
N VAL A 288 -3.79 6.96 11.78
CA VAL A 288 -3.92 6.99 10.32
C VAL A 288 -5.26 6.39 9.93
N GLN A 289 -6.02 7.11 9.09
CA GLN A 289 -7.35 6.72 8.63
C GLN A 289 -7.29 6.08 7.24
N ALA A 290 -8.11 5.05 7.00
CA ALA A 290 -8.44 4.61 5.65
C ALA A 290 -9.39 5.64 5.02
N LEU A 291 -8.89 6.46 4.08
CA LEU A 291 -9.70 7.35 3.26
C LEU A 291 -10.46 6.56 2.20
N VAL A 292 -11.68 6.98 1.90
CA VAL A 292 -12.52 6.34 0.89
C VAL A 292 -13.26 7.36 0.04
N ASN A 293 -13.30 7.09 -1.27
CA ASN A 293 -14.17 7.79 -2.20
C ASN A 293 -15.60 7.23 -2.11
N TYR A 294 -16.62 8.09 -2.15
CA TYR A 294 -18.02 7.65 -2.09
C TYR A 294 -18.39 6.66 -3.21
N GLY A 295 -17.70 6.70 -4.36
CA GLY A 295 -17.89 5.77 -5.47
C GLY A 295 -17.62 4.30 -5.11
N VAL A 296 -16.84 4.02 -4.05
CA VAL A 296 -16.60 2.66 -3.55
C VAL A 296 -17.88 2.05 -2.96
N GLY A 297 -18.76 2.85 -2.35
CA GLY A 297 -19.98 2.36 -1.69
C GLY A 297 -19.79 1.86 -0.24
N TYR A 298 -18.57 1.86 0.28
CA TYR A 298 -18.27 1.41 1.64
C TYR A 298 -18.15 2.55 2.66
N SER A 299 -18.69 2.30 3.85
CA SER A 299 -18.60 3.18 5.04
C SER A 299 -17.83 2.54 6.21
N GLN A 300 -17.61 1.23 6.13
CA GLN A 300 -16.90 0.42 7.11
C GLN A 300 -16.25 -0.79 6.44
N ILE A 301 -15.18 -1.34 7.01
CA ILE A 301 -14.45 -2.49 6.48
C ILE A 301 -13.80 -3.30 7.62
N ASP A 302 -13.63 -4.60 7.39
CA ASP A 302 -12.84 -5.47 8.26
C ASP A 302 -11.34 -5.26 8.05
N MET A 303 -10.55 -5.35 9.12
CA MET A 303 -9.11 -5.18 9.05
C MET A 303 -8.46 -6.26 8.17
N SER A 304 -8.97 -7.49 8.19
CA SER A 304 -8.55 -8.57 7.28
C SER A 304 -8.73 -8.19 5.81
N ASN A 305 -9.92 -7.70 5.43
CA ASN A 305 -10.23 -7.24 4.07
C ASN A 305 -9.40 -6.02 3.66
N LEU A 306 -9.19 -5.07 4.57
CA LEU A 306 -8.33 -3.91 4.35
C LEU A 306 -6.86 -4.32 4.16
N ARG A 307 -6.38 -5.27 4.97
CA ARG A 307 -5.05 -5.87 4.87
C ARG A 307 -4.85 -6.58 3.53
N HIS A 308 -5.81 -7.40 3.14
CA HIS A 308 -5.80 -8.11 1.86
C HIS A 308 -5.77 -7.12 0.68
N GLY A 309 -6.69 -6.15 0.64
CA GLY A 309 -6.76 -5.10 -0.38
C GLY A 309 -5.46 -4.31 -0.56
N PHE A 310 -4.86 -3.85 0.55
CA PHE A 310 -3.59 -3.14 0.48
C PHE A 310 -2.39 -4.03 0.11
N ALA A 311 -2.53 -5.36 0.13
CA ALA A 311 -1.48 -6.28 -0.30
C ALA A 311 -1.65 -6.77 -1.76
N THR A 312 -2.88 -7.04 -2.18
CA THR A 312 -3.18 -7.68 -3.47
C THR A 312 -3.70 -6.71 -4.53
N GLY A 313 -4.35 -5.60 -4.15
CA GLY A 313 -5.09 -4.70 -5.05
C GLY A 313 -6.58 -5.03 -5.19
N ARG A 314 -7.05 -6.18 -4.69
CA ARG A 314 -8.50 -6.53 -4.66
C ARG A 314 -8.92 -6.91 -3.25
N LEU A 315 -10.22 -6.96 -2.96
CA LEU A 315 -10.71 -7.53 -1.69
C LEU A 315 -10.66 -9.07 -1.70
N ALA A 316 -10.77 -9.69 -0.52
CA ALA A 316 -10.82 -11.16 -0.41
C ALA A 316 -12.11 -11.76 -1.01
N THR A 317 -13.12 -10.93 -1.28
CA THR A 317 -14.30 -11.25 -2.09
C THR A 317 -14.02 -11.28 -3.60
N GLY A 318 -12.80 -10.95 -4.01
CA GLY A 318 -12.38 -10.76 -5.41
C GLY A 318 -12.63 -9.35 -5.96
N GLU A 319 -13.39 -8.50 -5.27
CA GLU A 319 -13.74 -7.16 -5.79
C GLU A 319 -12.50 -6.30 -6.08
N ASN A 320 -12.34 -5.90 -7.33
CA ASN A 320 -11.26 -5.03 -7.78
C ASN A 320 -11.62 -3.56 -7.48
N LEU A 321 -10.96 -3.00 -6.47
CA LEU A 321 -11.02 -1.58 -6.13
C LEU A 321 -9.66 -0.96 -6.43
N VAL A 322 -9.49 0.35 -6.22
CA VAL A 322 -8.17 0.97 -6.35
C VAL A 322 -7.57 1.28 -4.99
N PHE A 323 -6.61 0.47 -4.56
CA PHE A 323 -5.82 0.68 -3.34
C PHE A 323 -4.63 1.59 -3.64
N VAL A 324 -4.85 2.90 -3.46
CA VAL A 324 -3.85 3.96 -3.62
C VAL A 324 -2.76 3.78 -2.56
N THR A 325 -1.48 3.71 -2.95
CA THR A 325 -0.36 3.49 -2.00
C THR A 325 0.67 4.61 -2.03
N ARG A 326 1.44 4.76 -0.92
CA ARG A 326 2.61 5.64 -0.83
C ARG A 326 3.89 4.87 -1.13
N ASP A 327 4.97 5.57 -1.46
CA ASP A 327 6.33 5.01 -1.43
C ASP A 327 6.72 4.46 -0.03
N SER A 328 7.58 3.44 0.03
CA SER A 328 7.99 2.74 1.27
C SER A 328 8.80 3.60 2.25
N GLY A 329 9.32 4.76 1.80
CA GLY A 329 9.92 5.78 2.67
C GLY A 329 8.91 6.61 3.48
N SER A 330 7.61 6.40 3.29
CA SER A 330 6.53 7.14 3.95
C SER A 330 6.19 6.58 5.33
N GLY A 331 6.38 7.35 6.40
CA GLY A 331 5.98 6.89 7.74
C GLY A 331 4.47 6.68 7.89
N THR A 332 3.64 7.51 7.25
CA THR A 332 2.18 7.26 7.16
C THR A 332 1.81 5.90 6.55
N ARG A 333 2.67 5.32 5.68
CA ARG A 333 2.45 3.98 5.12
C ARG A 333 2.87 2.92 6.12
N ASN A 334 4.02 3.09 6.74
CA ASN A 334 4.55 2.11 7.66
C ASN A 334 3.73 2.06 8.97
N ASP A 335 3.13 3.18 9.37
CA ASP A 335 2.08 3.26 10.41
C ASP A 335 0.87 2.42 10.00
N PHE A 336 0.22 2.82 8.90
CA PHE A 336 -1.00 2.20 8.41
C PHE A 336 -0.85 0.69 8.19
N ALA A 337 0.23 0.27 7.51
CA ALA A 337 0.50 -1.14 7.21
C ALA A 337 0.67 -1.96 8.50
N ASN A 338 1.59 -1.59 9.41
CA ASN A 338 1.77 -2.32 10.68
C ASN A 338 0.48 -2.28 11.53
N GLY A 339 -0.26 -1.16 11.51
CA GLY A 339 -1.53 -0.99 12.21
C GLY A 339 -2.67 -1.86 11.68
N ILE A 340 -2.63 -2.29 10.41
CA ILE A 340 -3.50 -3.32 9.82
C ILE A 340 -2.83 -4.71 9.75
N CYS A 341 -1.80 -4.94 10.58
CA CYS A 341 -1.06 -6.20 10.66
C CYS A 341 -0.29 -6.62 9.39
N LEU A 342 0.05 -5.67 8.52
CA LEU A 342 0.77 -5.91 7.27
C LEU A 342 2.22 -5.42 7.36
N ASP A 343 3.18 -6.28 7.03
CA ASP A 343 4.56 -5.84 6.75
C ASP A 343 4.54 -4.73 5.68
N PRO A 344 5.12 -3.54 5.91
CA PRO A 344 4.99 -2.42 4.98
C PRO A 344 5.51 -2.68 3.57
N SER A 345 6.41 -3.65 3.36
CA SER A 345 6.90 -4.03 2.03
C SER A 345 5.91 -4.88 1.23
N PHE A 346 4.87 -5.40 1.88
CA PHE A 346 3.71 -6.02 1.24
C PHE A 346 2.55 -5.05 1.02
N CYS A 347 2.58 -3.83 1.56
CA CYS A 347 1.57 -2.78 1.30
C CYS A 347 1.74 -2.17 -0.12
N MET A 348 1.35 -2.92 -1.14
CA MET A 348 1.58 -2.63 -2.56
C MET A 348 0.38 -1.96 -3.25
N GLY A 349 -0.86 -2.31 -2.87
CA GLY A 349 -2.09 -1.92 -3.57
C GLY A 349 -2.01 -2.30 -5.05
N GLU A 350 -2.32 -1.40 -5.99
CA GLU A 350 -2.19 -1.69 -7.43
C GLU A 350 -0.78 -2.05 -7.90
N ASN A 351 0.26 -1.71 -7.11
CA ASN A 351 1.67 -1.87 -7.46
C ASN A 351 2.05 -1.31 -8.85
N ASN A 352 1.38 -0.24 -9.29
CA ASN A 352 1.54 0.36 -10.62
C ASN A 352 2.53 1.54 -10.60
N GLY A 353 3.54 1.47 -11.46
CA GLY A 353 4.43 2.55 -11.82
C GLY A 353 5.48 2.94 -10.76
N PRO A 354 6.39 3.86 -11.12
CA PRO A 354 7.45 4.33 -10.24
C PRO A 354 6.89 5.26 -9.15
N LYS A 355 7.73 5.64 -8.19
CA LYS A 355 7.40 6.70 -7.23
C LYS A 355 7.02 8.02 -7.91
N THR A 356 5.82 8.54 -7.62
CA THR A 356 5.31 9.79 -8.22
C THR A 356 5.19 10.93 -7.22
N SER A 357 5.69 12.11 -7.61
CA SER A 357 5.56 13.37 -6.85
C SER A 357 4.86 14.50 -7.63
N ASN A 358 4.47 14.25 -8.88
CA ASN A 358 3.83 15.22 -9.77
C ASN A 358 2.30 15.15 -9.64
N SER A 359 1.63 16.31 -9.59
CA SER A 359 0.17 16.39 -9.54
C SER A 359 -0.54 15.82 -10.77
N ALA A 360 0.15 15.74 -11.92
CA ALA A 360 -0.42 15.15 -13.12
C ALA A 360 -0.78 13.66 -12.94
N ASN A 361 -0.08 12.94 -12.05
CA ASN A 361 -0.33 11.52 -11.79
C ASN A 361 -1.47 11.26 -10.79
N ASP A 362 -2.04 12.32 -10.19
CA ASP A 362 -3.17 12.22 -9.26
C ASP A 362 -4.52 12.45 -9.96
N LEU A 363 -4.50 12.78 -11.24
CA LEU A 363 -5.68 13.02 -12.08
C LEU A 363 -6.00 11.72 -12.82
N VAL A 364 -7.29 11.46 -13.05
CA VAL A 364 -7.69 10.46 -14.04
C VAL A 364 -7.26 10.94 -15.44
N GLY A 365 -6.83 10.04 -16.31
CA GLY A 365 -6.14 10.41 -17.55
C GLY A 365 -5.00 9.49 -17.93
N ILE A 366 -4.45 9.73 -19.12
CA ILE A 366 -3.24 9.07 -19.66
C ILE A 366 -1.96 9.14 -18.80
N ASN A 367 -1.95 9.93 -17.71
CA ASN A 367 -0.82 10.00 -16.76
C ASN A 367 -1.14 9.34 -15.41
N TYR A 368 -2.30 8.71 -15.26
CA TYR A 368 -2.81 8.19 -14.00
C TYR A 368 -1.92 7.06 -13.46
N ILE A 369 -1.43 7.23 -12.23
CA ILE A 369 -0.62 6.22 -11.54
C ILE A 369 -1.09 6.18 -10.08
N PRO A 370 -1.84 5.16 -9.64
CA PRO A 370 -2.43 5.11 -8.30
C PRO A 370 -1.41 4.79 -7.18
N SER A 371 -0.35 4.05 -7.46
CA SER A 371 0.59 3.57 -6.43
C SER A 371 1.78 4.51 -6.18
N ASN A 372 2.60 4.15 -5.20
CA ASN A 372 3.93 4.72 -4.94
C ASN A 372 3.95 6.27 -4.78
N LYS A 373 2.88 6.85 -4.24
CA LYS A 373 2.72 8.30 -4.03
C LYS A 373 3.77 8.85 -3.06
N GLY A 374 4.52 9.87 -3.49
CA GLY A 374 5.60 10.48 -2.71
C GLY A 374 5.13 11.21 -1.45
N GLY A 375 3.95 11.83 -1.46
CA GLY A 375 3.42 12.67 -0.37
C GLY A 375 1.94 12.44 -0.11
N SER A 376 1.48 12.66 1.14
CA SER A 376 0.06 12.51 1.51
C SER A 376 -0.85 13.39 0.66
N SER A 377 -0.41 14.59 0.25
CA SER A 377 -1.19 15.47 -0.64
C SER A 377 -1.41 14.89 -2.04
N ARG A 378 -0.58 13.94 -2.50
CA ARG A 378 -0.73 13.23 -3.78
C ARG A 378 -1.73 12.09 -3.64
N MET A 379 -1.57 11.31 -2.57
CA MET A 379 -2.49 10.25 -2.15
C MET A 379 -3.93 10.77 -1.90
N ASP A 380 -4.09 11.83 -1.11
CA ASP A 380 -5.40 12.46 -0.86
C ASP A 380 -6.05 12.93 -2.18
N ALA A 381 -5.25 13.47 -3.11
CA ALA A 381 -5.75 13.96 -4.40
C ALA A 381 -6.16 12.81 -5.34
N THR A 382 -5.39 11.73 -5.35
CA THR A 382 -5.66 10.53 -6.15
C THR A 382 -6.92 9.84 -5.65
N THR A 383 -7.00 9.56 -4.34
CA THR A 383 -8.17 8.93 -3.70
C THR A 383 -9.46 9.72 -3.98
N ARG A 384 -9.40 11.06 -4.06
CA ARG A 384 -10.56 11.91 -4.37
C ARG A 384 -10.96 11.85 -5.85
N ASN A 385 -10.02 11.69 -6.76
CA ASN A 385 -10.28 11.66 -8.21
C ASN A 385 -10.67 10.25 -8.69
N THR A 386 -10.13 9.19 -8.09
CA THR A 386 -10.48 7.80 -8.39
C THR A 386 -11.76 7.38 -7.68
N ARG A 387 -12.81 7.04 -8.41
CA ARG A 387 -14.13 6.72 -7.83
C ARG A 387 -14.15 5.40 -7.06
N LEU A 388 -13.38 4.41 -7.48
CA LEU A 388 -13.10 3.17 -6.74
C LEU A 388 -11.95 3.32 -5.71
N GLY A 389 -11.53 4.55 -5.41
CA GLY A 389 -10.33 4.82 -4.62
C GLY A 389 -10.47 4.59 -3.10
N VAL A 390 -9.63 3.71 -2.56
CA VAL A 390 -9.33 3.59 -1.13
C VAL A 390 -7.85 3.96 -0.92
N GLY A 391 -7.58 4.82 0.07
CA GLY A 391 -6.23 5.29 0.40
C GLY A 391 -6.05 5.45 1.90
N PHE A 392 -4.95 6.06 2.35
CA PHE A 392 -4.72 6.30 3.79
C PHE A 392 -4.05 7.64 4.08
N THR A 393 -4.38 8.27 5.20
CA THR A 393 -3.79 9.57 5.55
C THR A 393 -3.93 9.86 7.04
N GLY A 394 -3.09 10.75 7.61
CA GLY A 394 -3.24 11.18 9.01
C GLY A 394 -4.67 11.63 9.32
N ALA A 395 -5.26 11.17 10.42
CA ALA A 395 -6.69 11.37 10.70
C ALA A 395 -7.10 12.85 10.65
N GLU A 396 -6.26 13.73 11.18
CA GLU A 396 -6.49 15.17 11.29
C GLU A 396 -6.73 15.86 9.94
N ARG A 397 -6.26 15.27 8.83
CA ARG A 397 -6.33 15.85 7.49
C ARG A 397 -7.75 15.90 6.93
N LEU A 398 -8.64 14.98 7.31
CA LEU A 398 -10.02 14.93 6.84
C LEU A 398 -10.74 16.27 7.10
N PHE A 399 -10.59 16.79 8.32
CA PHE A 399 -11.08 18.12 8.69
C PHE A 399 -10.13 19.25 8.27
N ASN A 400 -8.82 19.13 8.58
CA ASN A 400 -7.86 20.23 8.38
C ASN A 400 -7.58 20.58 6.91
N LYS A 401 -7.85 19.68 5.95
CA LYS A 401 -7.80 19.97 4.51
C LYS A 401 -9.18 20.28 3.91
N GLY A 402 -10.23 20.29 4.73
CA GLY A 402 -11.59 20.59 4.29
C GLY A 402 -12.22 19.52 3.40
N TYR A 403 -11.70 18.29 3.40
CA TYR A 403 -12.30 17.17 2.67
C TYR A 403 -13.67 16.83 3.26
N LYS A 404 -13.84 16.97 4.58
CA LYS A 404 -15.12 16.87 5.27
C LYS A 404 -15.14 17.81 6.49
N THR A 405 -16.03 18.80 6.46
CA THR A 405 -16.14 19.83 7.51
C THR A 405 -17.42 19.73 8.33
N ALA A 406 -18.41 18.96 7.86
CA ALA A 406 -19.65 18.62 8.54
C ALA A 406 -20.21 17.31 7.95
N ASN A 407 -21.17 16.69 8.65
CA ASN A 407 -21.99 15.59 8.13
C ASN A 407 -23.29 16.21 7.57
N ASN A 408 -23.26 16.65 6.31
CA ASN A 408 -24.31 17.49 5.72
C ASN A 408 -24.40 17.44 4.18
N GLY A 409 -23.75 16.47 3.54
CA GLY A 409 -23.80 16.27 2.09
C GLY A 409 -22.76 17.04 1.29
N THR A 410 -21.83 17.75 1.94
CA THR A 410 -20.78 18.54 1.24
C THR A 410 -19.39 17.91 1.30
N ALA A 411 -19.27 16.68 1.79
CA ALA A 411 -17.99 15.98 1.89
C ALA A 411 -17.44 15.54 0.51
N GLN A 412 -16.13 15.67 0.33
CA GLN A 412 -15.42 15.30 -0.90
C GLN A 412 -15.04 13.82 -0.92
N MET A 413 -14.69 13.31 0.26
CA MET A 413 -14.34 11.94 0.62
C MET A 413 -14.75 11.73 2.08
N ASP A 414 -14.68 10.50 2.57
CA ASP A 414 -14.80 10.18 3.99
C ASP A 414 -13.66 9.25 4.43
N CYS A 415 -13.74 8.73 5.65
CA CYS A 415 -12.96 7.56 6.08
C CYS A 415 -13.85 6.37 6.43
N LEU A 416 -13.30 5.16 6.29
CA LEU A 416 -13.94 3.92 6.69
C LEU A 416 -13.86 3.72 8.20
N ALA A 417 -14.92 3.17 8.80
CA ALA A 417 -14.82 2.57 10.13
C ALA A 417 -14.15 1.19 10.02
N ILE A 418 -13.14 0.91 10.83
CA ILE A 418 -12.38 -0.34 10.79
C ILE A 418 -12.80 -1.22 11.96
N ARG A 419 -13.14 -2.49 11.71
CA ARG A 419 -13.26 -3.52 12.75
C ARG A 419 -11.98 -4.34 12.79
N ASN A 420 -11.38 -4.45 13.98
CA ASN A 420 -10.22 -5.31 14.20
C ASN A 420 -10.66 -6.76 14.38
N ASP A 421 -10.76 -7.49 13.28
CA ASP A 421 -11.11 -8.91 13.24
C ASP A 421 -9.88 -9.84 13.20
N ILE A 422 -8.67 -9.29 13.10
CA ILE A 422 -7.41 -10.06 13.08
C ILE A 422 -6.96 -10.46 14.50
N TYR A 423 -6.97 -9.52 15.45
CA TYR A 423 -6.52 -9.75 16.83
C TYR A 423 -7.50 -9.26 17.91
N GLY A 424 -8.61 -8.64 17.50
CA GLY A 424 -9.77 -8.47 18.36
C GLY A 424 -10.49 -9.79 18.62
N THR A 425 -11.40 -9.79 19.57
CA THR A 425 -12.29 -10.91 19.85
C THR A 425 -13.55 -10.83 18.98
N GLY A 426 -14.43 -11.83 19.08
CA GLY A 426 -15.77 -11.76 18.45
C GLY A 426 -16.69 -10.64 18.98
N ALA A 427 -16.23 -9.81 19.92
CA ALA A 427 -16.89 -8.57 20.35
C ALA A 427 -16.39 -7.31 19.59
N ALA A 428 -15.41 -7.44 18.68
CA ALA A 428 -14.84 -6.31 17.95
C ALA A 428 -15.90 -5.52 17.15
N THR A 429 -15.75 -4.20 17.15
CA THR A 429 -16.69 -3.23 16.58
C THR A 429 -16.03 -2.35 15.52
N TYR A 430 -16.83 -1.79 14.61
CA TYR A 430 -16.35 -0.86 13.59
C TYR A 430 -16.11 0.52 14.22
N ASN A 431 -14.84 0.92 14.32
CA ASN A 431 -14.44 2.19 14.92
C ASN A 431 -13.81 3.13 13.90
N ARG A 432 -14.05 4.42 14.09
CA ARG A 432 -13.46 5.52 13.31
C ARG A 432 -12.43 6.26 14.18
N PRO A 433 -11.50 7.05 13.61
CA PRO A 433 -10.51 7.82 14.38
C PRO A 433 -11.12 9.07 15.05
N PHE A 434 -12.28 8.93 15.68
CA PHE A 434 -12.84 9.89 16.63
C PHE A 434 -12.06 9.80 17.95
N ILE A 435 -11.87 10.92 18.63
CA ILE A 435 -10.91 11.01 19.75
C ILE A 435 -11.17 9.97 20.85
N ASP A 436 -12.44 9.65 21.14
CA ASP A 436 -12.76 8.67 22.18
C ASP A 436 -12.25 7.27 21.84
N ASN A 437 -12.34 6.87 20.58
CA ASN A 437 -11.87 5.55 20.11
C ASN A 437 -10.33 5.50 20.02
N VAL A 438 -9.69 6.64 19.76
CA VAL A 438 -8.22 6.78 19.65
C VAL A 438 -7.56 6.79 21.03
N LEU A 439 -8.22 7.37 22.03
CA LEU A 439 -7.76 7.38 23.42
C LEU A 439 -8.07 6.07 24.14
N ASN A 440 -9.30 5.56 24.01
CA ASN A 440 -9.75 4.33 24.66
C ASN A 440 -9.49 3.11 23.74
N ASN A 441 -8.27 2.98 23.22
CA ASN A 441 -7.98 2.20 22.01
C ASN A 441 -7.74 0.69 22.22
N ASP A 442 -8.65 0.01 22.93
CA ASP A 442 -8.59 -1.45 23.06
C ASP A 442 -8.87 -2.19 21.73
N ALA A 443 -8.51 -3.47 21.66
CA ALA A 443 -8.59 -4.27 20.43
C ALA A 443 -10.02 -4.50 19.90
N ASP A 444 -11.06 -4.36 20.73
CA ASP A 444 -12.46 -4.65 20.39
C ASP A 444 -13.30 -3.37 20.21
N THR A 445 -13.07 -2.33 21.03
CA THR A 445 -13.88 -1.10 21.06
C THR A 445 -13.13 0.17 20.68
N GLY A 446 -11.84 0.06 20.39
CA GLY A 446 -10.96 1.15 20.02
C GLY A 446 -10.71 1.33 18.52
N TYR A 447 -10.06 2.44 18.17
CA TYR A 447 -9.41 2.65 16.88
C TYR A 447 -7.90 2.40 17.02
N VAL A 448 -7.41 1.35 16.36
CA VAL A 448 -6.09 0.77 16.64
C VAL A 448 -5.01 1.05 15.58
N VAL A 449 -5.37 1.65 14.43
CA VAL A 449 -4.42 1.98 13.35
C VAL A 449 -3.70 3.29 13.68
N GLN A 450 -2.67 3.19 14.53
CA GLN A 450 -1.86 4.31 14.99
C GLN A 450 -0.47 3.87 15.46
N ALA A 451 0.52 4.76 15.34
CA ALA A 451 1.86 4.54 15.83
C ALA A 451 2.42 5.73 16.64
N PRO A 452 3.40 5.49 17.53
CA PRO A 452 4.13 6.57 18.19
C PRO A 452 5.09 7.22 17.21
N SER A 453 4.90 8.52 16.97
CA SER A 453 5.85 9.38 16.29
C SER A 453 7.00 9.73 17.24
N VAL A 454 8.22 9.62 16.73
CA VAL A 454 9.45 9.70 17.53
C VAL A 454 10.41 10.73 16.96
N ILE A 455 11.35 11.21 17.79
CA ILE A 455 12.58 11.83 17.28
C ILE A 455 13.73 10.86 17.51
N ALA A 456 14.35 10.44 16.41
CA ALA A 456 15.49 9.54 16.40
C ALA A 456 16.80 10.30 16.57
N SER A 457 17.76 9.66 17.25
CA SER A 457 19.12 10.18 17.49
C SER A 457 20.12 9.03 17.45
N ILE A 458 21.40 9.28 17.12
CA ILE A 458 22.46 8.27 17.30
C ILE A 458 23.17 8.51 18.63
N GLY A 459 23.25 7.47 19.44
CA GLY A 459 23.60 7.58 20.86
C GLY A 459 22.39 8.02 21.70
N ASP A 460 22.45 7.72 22.99
CA ASP A 460 21.37 7.93 23.95
C ASP A 460 21.36 9.40 24.43
N PRO A 461 20.27 10.17 24.18
CA PRO A 461 20.14 11.52 24.73
C PRO A 461 20.04 11.49 26.26
N GLN A 462 19.52 10.41 26.86
CA GLN A 462 19.33 10.28 28.30
C GLN A 462 20.57 9.77 29.05
N ASN A 463 21.73 9.62 28.40
CA ASN A 463 22.98 9.27 29.07
C ASN A 463 23.33 10.29 30.17
N GLU A 464 23.88 9.82 31.30
CA GLU A 464 24.14 10.65 32.49
C GLU A 464 25.12 11.83 32.31
N THR A 465 25.85 11.87 31.19
CA THR A 465 26.78 12.97 30.82
C THR A 465 26.16 14.01 29.89
N MET A 466 24.95 13.78 29.38
CA MET A 466 24.22 14.72 28.52
C MET A 466 23.42 15.74 29.36
N PRO A 467 23.21 16.97 28.88
CA PRO A 467 22.32 17.94 29.53
C PRO A 467 20.90 17.37 29.66
N GLY A 468 20.35 17.36 30.88
CA GLY A 468 19.05 16.74 31.17
C GLY A 468 19.02 15.21 31.23
N GLY A 469 20.19 14.53 31.13
CA GLY A 469 20.29 13.08 31.16
C GLY A 469 19.96 12.42 32.51
N ILE A 470 19.69 11.11 32.49
CA ILE A 470 19.27 10.34 33.67
C ILE A 470 20.51 9.83 34.43
N PRO A 471 20.67 10.15 35.73
CA PRO A 471 21.81 9.68 36.52
C PRO A 471 21.90 8.15 36.58
N GLY A 472 23.07 7.59 36.27
CA GLY A 472 23.30 6.14 36.19
C GLY A 472 22.93 5.50 34.85
N ASN A 473 22.42 6.25 33.87
CA ASN A 473 22.32 5.74 32.49
C ASN A 473 23.70 5.82 31.82
N THR A 474 24.33 4.65 31.64
CA THR A 474 25.68 4.51 31.05
C THR A 474 25.67 4.09 29.59
N ASN A 475 24.53 4.19 28.88
CA ASN A 475 24.45 3.94 27.44
C ASN A 475 25.37 4.87 26.65
N PRO A 476 25.85 4.49 25.45
CA PRO A 476 26.69 5.36 24.62
C PRO A 476 26.01 6.72 24.35
N PRO A 477 26.61 7.87 24.72
CA PRO A 477 25.98 9.18 24.57
C PRO A 477 25.89 9.65 23.11
N MET A 478 24.98 10.57 22.83
CA MET A 478 25.01 11.37 21.60
C MET A 478 26.34 12.13 21.45
N SER A 479 26.80 12.32 20.21
CA SER A 479 28.00 13.11 19.92
C SER A 479 27.79 14.62 20.05
N ASN A 480 26.54 15.09 19.91
CA ASN A 480 26.15 16.49 20.06
C ASN A 480 25.33 16.67 21.34
N ALA A 481 25.99 17.17 22.39
CA ALA A 481 25.36 17.42 23.69
C ALA A 481 24.26 18.50 23.63
N ALA A 482 24.34 19.42 22.67
CA ALA A 482 23.32 20.45 22.46
C ALA A 482 22.01 19.82 21.93
N ALA A 483 22.13 18.91 20.97
CA ALA A 483 20.99 18.16 20.43
C ALA A 483 20.37 17.20 21.48
N ALA A 484 21.20 16.58 22.33
CA ALA A 484 20.71 15.80 23.47
C ALA A 484 19.95 16.69 24.49
N GLY A 485 20.49 17.86 24.82
CA GLY A 485 19.82 18.84 25.68
C GLY A 485 18.48 19.32 25.11
N TYR A 486 18.44 19.62 23.81
CA TYR A 486 17.21 19.96 23.08
C TYR A 486 16.14 18.87 23.20
N LEU A 487 16.50 17.59 22.97
CA LEU A 487 15.57 16.47 23.17
C LEU A 487 15.11 16.31 24.62
N ASN A 488 16.03 16.34 25.58
CA ASN A 488 15.71 16.15 26.99
C ASN A 488 14.84 17.28 27.54
N ASN A 489 15.02 18.52 27.06
CA ASN A 489 14.17 19.66 27.37
C ASN A 489 12.72 19.44 26.90
N ILE A 490 12.53 18.96 25.66
CA ILE A 490 11.22 18.61 25.13
C ILE A 490 10.60 17.45 25.92
N ALA A 491 11.36 16.37 26.15
CA ALA A 491 10.87 15.20 26.89
C ALA A 491 10.49 15.53 28.34
N ALA A 492 11.25 16.40 29.02
CA ALA A 492 10.93 16.86 30.36
C ALA A 492 9.68 17.75 30.40
N ALA A 493 9.51 18.64 29.42
CA ALA A 493 8.30 19.46 29.29
C ALA A 493 7.05 18.61 29.01
N VAL A 494 7.16 17.59 28.14
CA VAL A 494 6.11 16.60 27.90
C VAL A 494 5.79 15.84 29.18
N ALA A 495 6.78 15.33 29.91
CA ALA A 495 6.56 14.60 31.16
C ALA A 495 5.90 15.47 32.27
N SER A 496 6.21 16.77 32.32
CA SER A 496 5.55 17.72 33.22
C SER A 496 4.08 17.92 32.84
N PHE A 497 3.83 18.31 31.60
CA PHE A 497 2.48 18.56 31.10
C PHE A 497 1.60 17.31 31.14
N SER A 498 2.15 16.13 30.80
CA SER A 498 1.49 14.84 30.96
C SER A 498 1.08 14.57 32.41
N GLY A 499 1.81 15.09 33.40
CA GLY A 499 1.58 14.89 34.83
C GLY A 499 0.39 15.68 35.37
N ASP A 500 0.33 16.99 35.10
CA ASP A 500 -0.71 17.92 35.57
C ASP A 500 -0.98 19.03 34.52
N PRO A 501 -1.78 18.74 33.45
CA PRO A 501 -1.98 19.66 32.34
C PRO A 501 -2.51 21.04 32.74
N GLY A 502 -1.82 22.10 32.28
CA GLY A 502 -2.25 23.49 32.46
C GLY A 502 -1.77 24.16 33.74
N THR A 503 -0.70 23.64 34.36
CA THR A 503 0.02 24.35 35.42
C THR A 503 0.84 25.54 34.85
N PRO A 504 1.11 26.60 35.65
CA PRO A 504 1.93 27.73 35.20
C PRO A 504 3.32 27.37 34.68
N GLU A 505 3.89 26.29 35.21
CA GLU A 505 5.13 25.65 34.79
C GLU A 505 5.13 25.27 33.29
N ASP A 506 3.98 24.84 32.76
CA ASP A 506 3.86 24.31 31.41
C ASP A 506 3.42 25.34 30.36
N PHE A 507 2.99 26.55 30.76
CA PHE A 507 2.51 27.56 29.81
C PHE A 507 3.58 27.88 28.76
N PHE A 508 3.22 27.88 27.48
CA PHE A 508 4.09 28.01 26.31
C PHE A 508 5.24 26.98 26.21
N SER A 509 5.24 25.93 27.03
CA SER A 509 6.28 24.88 26.99
C SER A 509 6.15 23.99 25.74
N PRO A 510 7.20 23.20 25.40
CA PRO A 510 7.07 22.14 24.40
C PRO A 510 5.91 21.17 24.69
N GLY A 511 5.71 20.82 25.97
CA GLY A 511 4.67 19.88 26.41
C GLY A 511 3.25 20.41 26.17
N GLU A 512 2.98 21.67 26.52
CA GLU A 512 1.68 22.31 26.26
C GLU A 512 1.37 22.33 24.76
N PHE A 513 2.33 22.71 23.92
CA PHE A 513 2.11 22.75 22.48
C PHE A 513 1.72 21.37 21.92
N LEU A 514 2.43 20.32 22.34
CA LEU A 514 2.14 18.94 21.92
C LEU A 514 0.77 18.48 22.44
N GLY A 515 0.42 18.79 23.69
CA GLY A 515 -0.88 18.45 24.28
C GLY A 515 -2.09 19.11 23.62
N PHE A 516 -1.95 20.32 23.08
CA PHE A 516 -3.03 21.01 22.35
C PHE A 516 -3.16 20.62 20.87
N ASN A 517 -2.07 20.21 20.21
CA ASN A 517 -2.03 20.04 18.75
C ASN A 517 -1.87 18.57 18.30
N PHE A 518 -1.48 17.67 19.20
CA PHE A 518 -1.24 16.24 18.94
C PHE A 518 -1.92 15.39 20.02
N ILE A 519 -1.62 14.09 20.04
CA ILE A 519 -2.04 13.15 21.10
C ILE A 519 -0.77 12.65 21.77
N PRO A 520 -0.40 13.11 22.97
CA PRO A 520 0.72 12.55 23.72
C PRO A 520 0.52 11.07 24.01
N VAL A 521 1.62 10.29 24.04
CA VAL A 521 1.57 8.82 24.24
C VAL A 521 0.89 8.42 25.55
N ASP A 522 1.08 9.21 26.62
CA ASP A 522 0.45 8.94 27.93
C ASP A 522 -1.06 9.24 27.95
N ALA A 523 -1.66 9.70 26.86
CA ALA A 523 -3.12 9.94 26.76
C ALA A 523 -3.89 8.71 26.27
N THR A 524 -3.25 7.78 25.56
CA THR A 524 -3.86 6.55 25.04
C THR A 524 -3.86 5.41 26.06
N ASP A 525 -4.84 4.51 26.00
CA ASP A 525 -4.93 3.31 26.84
C ASP A 525 -3.92 2.22 26.40
N PHE A 526 -3.68 2.11 25.08
CA PHE A 526 -2.76 1.14 24.49
C PHE A 526 -1.85 1.79 23.44
N VAL A 527 -0.68 1.21 23.22
CA VAL A 527 0.24 1.56 22.12
C VAL A 527 0.69 0.29 21.38
N PRO A 528 1.21 0.39 20.14
CA PRO A 528 1.86 -0.73 19.49
C PRO A 528 3.02 -1.30 20.32
N GLY A 529 3.03 -2.62 20.45
CA GLY A 529 4.03 -3.39 21.18
C GLY A 529 5.26 -3.72 20.35
N ALA A 530 5.88 -4.86 20.67
CA ALA A 530 7.10 -5.31 20.01
C ALA A 530 6.82 -6.14 18.73
N ALA A 531 5.57 -6.59 18.56
CA ALA A 531 5.11 -7.31 17.37
C ALA A 531 4.02 -6.54 16.62
N THR A 532 3.74 -6.96 15.39
CA THR A 532 2.49 -6.63 14.68
C THR A 532 1.30 -7.16 15.51
N CYS A 533 0.16 -6.47 15.43
CA CYS A 533 -1.07 -6.88 16.13
C CYS A 533 -0.98 -6.96 17.68
N ASP A 534 0.04 -6.39 18.31
CA ASP A 534 0.32 -6.49 19.75
C ASP A 534 0.03 -5.17 20.48
N PRO A 535 -1.23 -4.84 20.85
CA PRO A 535 -1.52 -3.65 21.63
C PRO A 535 -1.06 -3.86 23.09
N VAL A 536 -0.03 -3.12 23.51
CA VAL A 536 0.45 -3.14 24.90
C VAL A 536 -0.14 -1.97 25.68
N ALA A 537 -0.53 -2.22 26.93
CA ALA A 537 -1.11 -1.20 27.80
C ALA A 537 -0.09 -0.09 28.07
N ALA A 538 -0.52 1.16 27.89
CA ALA A 538 0.29 2.35 28.12
C ALA A 538 0.30 2.76 29.61
N ASN A 539 1.16 3.72 29.97
CA ASN A 539 1.19 4.32 31.31
C ASN A 539 0.18 5.49 31.40
N THR A 540 -1.08 5.23 31.02
CA THR A 540 -2.09 6.25 30.77
C THR A 540 -2.31 7.21 31.95
N ASN A 541 -2.19 8.51 31.71
CA ASN A 541 -2.60 9.55 32.64
C ASN A 541 -4.02 10.02 32.29
N THR A 542 -4.99 9.64 33.13
CA THR A 542 -6.41 10.00 32.93
C THR A 542 -6.66 11.52 32.89
N THR A 543 -5.86 12.34 33.59
CA THR A 543 -6.00 13.81 33.53
C THR A 543 -5.60 14.35 32.16
N LEU A 544 -4.51 13.81 31.59
CA LEU A 544 -4.06 14.15 30.24
C LEU A 544 -5.05 13.63 29.18
N GLN A 545 -5.51 12.39 29.31
CA GLN A 545 -6.52 11.80 28.44
C GLN A 545 -7.78 12.66 28.36
N GLU A 546 -8.34 13.07 29.51
CA GLU A 546 -9.53 13.93 29.56
C GLU A 546 -9.27 15.37 29.07
N PHE A 547 -8.04 15.87 29.17
CA PHE A 547 -7.65 17.14 28.56
C PHE A 547 -7.64 17.03 27.02
N VAL A 548 -6.95 16.02 26.48
CA VAL A 548 -6.82 15.78 25.02
C VAL A 548 -8.19 15.52 24.39
N ARG A 549 -9.09 14.80 25.08
CA ARG A 549 -10.48 14.58 24.68
C ARG A 549 -11.26 15.87 24.42
N GLN A 550 -10.90 16.97 25.10
CA GLN A 550 -11.57 18.27 24.99
C GLN A 550 -10.91 19.25 24.00
N THR A 551 -9.63 19.04 23.67
CA THR A 551 -8.82 20.01 22.89
C THR A 551 -8.45 19.52 21.49
N ASN A 552 -8.35 18.21 21.27
CA ASN A 552 -7.88 17.65 20.01
C ASN A 552 -8.93 17.76 18.89
N VAL A 553 -8.48 18.01 17.65
CA VAL A 553 -9.32 18.15 16.46
C VAL A 553 -10.16 16.90 16.14
N LEU A 554 -9.70 15.71 16.54
CA LEU A 554 -10.44 14.45 16.38
C LEU A 554 -11.68 14.35 17.29
N GLY A 555 -11.87 15.28 18.23
CA GLY A 555 -13.12 15.45 18.98
C GLY A 555 -14.26 16.09 18.18
N ASN A 556 -14.03 16.41 16.90
CA ASN A 556 -15.07 16.93 16.00
C ASN A 556 -16.01 15.80 15.50
N PRO A 557 -17.34 15.93 15.59
CA PRO A 557 -18.32 14.93 15.12
C PRO A 557 -18.23 14.50 13.64
N VAL A 558 -17.43 15.16 12.79
CA VAL A 558 -17.11 14.65 11.43
C VAL A 558 -16.38 13.31 11.44
N TYR A 559 -15.67 13.01 12.54
CA TYR A 559 -14.93 11.77 12.73
C TYR A 559 -15.81 10.64 13.27
N GLU A 560 -16.86 10.97 14.02
CA GLU A 560 -17.75 10.00 14.68
C GLU A 560 -18.67 9.25 13.70
N PHE A 561 -19.12 9.91 12.62
CA PHE A 561 -20.12 9.35 11.68
C PHE A 561 -19.67 9.45 10.23
N PHE A 562 -20.08 8.47 9.40
CA PHE A 562 -19.99 8.57 7.93
C PHE A 562 -21.07 9.51 7.39
N ASP A 563 -20.76 10.35 6.40
CA ASP A 563 -21.75 11.25 5.78
C ASP A 563 -22.50 10.57 4.63
N PHE A 564 -23.47 9.72 4.97
CA PHE A 564 -24.38 9.06 4.02
C PHE A 564 -25.27 10.02 3.19
N THR A 565 -25.14 11.34 3.37
CA THR A 565 -25.83 12.34 2.53
C THR A 565 -24.94 12.98 1.48
N ALA A 566 -23.63 12.65 1.47
CA ALA A 566 -22.66 13.12 0.50
C ALA A 566 -22.44 12.10 -0.63
N THR A 567 -22.05 12.61 -1.79
CA THR A 567 -21.85 11.86 -3.04
C THR A 567 -20.41 11.92 -3.54
N GLY A 568 -19.56 12.70 -2.88
CA GLY A 568 -18.23 13.08 -3.33
C GLY A 568 -18.24 14.24 -4.33
N LEU A 569 -17.06 14.48 -4.92
CA LEU A 569 -16.90 15.50 -5.97
C LEU A 569 -16.68 14.86 -7.34
N VAL A 570 -17.05 15.60 -8.37
CA VAL A 570 -16.66 15.38 -9.77
C VAL A 570 -15.12 15.33 -9.83
N PRO A 571 -14.51 14.24 -10.34
CA PRO A 571 -13.06 14.12 -10.52
C PRO A 571 -12.45 15.23 -11.37
N SER A 572 -11.12 15.28 -11.43
CA SER A 572 -10.38 16.16 -12.35
C SER A 572 -9.59 15.31 -13.34
N ARG A 573 -9.79 15.54 -14.65
CA ARG A 573 -9.08 14.83 -15.73
C ARG A 573 -7.80 15.53 -16.16
N THR A 574 -6.94 14.81 -16.89
CA THR A 574 -5.75 15.38 -17.53
C THR A 574 -6.13 16.42 -18.58
N ALA A 575 -5.65 17.65 -18.40
CA ALA A 575 -5.93 18.75 -19.33
C ALA A 575 -5.19 18.59 -20.68
N GLY A 576 -5.85 19.02 -21.76
CA GLY A 576 -5.30 18.97 -23.13
C GLY A 576 -5.61 17.70 -23.92
N VAL A 577 -6.19 16.69 -23.27
CA VAL A 577 -6.74 15.48 -23.91
C VAL A 577 -8.16 15.78 -24.44
N THR A 578 -8.62 15.09 -25.48
CA THR A 578 -10.03 15.08 -25.88
C THR A 578 -10.57 13.70 -25.56
N TYR A 579 -11.58 13.63 -24.70
CA TYR A 579 -12.16 12.40 -24.19
C TYR A 579 -13.38 11.97 -25.00
N ALA A 580 -13.83 10.73 -24.81
CA ALA A 580 -14.96 10.11 -25.50
C ALA A 580 -16.30 10.85 -25.34
N ASP A 581 -16.54 11.59 -24.23
CA ASP A 581 -17.68 12.52 -24.10
C ASP A 581 -17.62 13.75 -25.04
N GLY A 582 -16.58 13.87 -25.85
CA GLY A 582 -16.37 14.93 -26.82
C GLY A 582 -15.84 16.24 -26.22
N VAL A 583 -15.48 16.28 -24.94
CA VAL A 583 -14.93 17.48 -24.29
C VAL A 583 -13.49 17.73 -24.74
N ALA A 584 -13.35 18.57 -25.77
CA ALA A 584 -12.06 19.01 -26.28
C ALA A 584 -11.21 19.72 -25.21
N GLY A 585 -10.06 19.13 -24.89
CA GLY A 585 -9.10 19.66 -23.91
C GLY A 585 -9.38 19.27 -22.45
N GLY A 586 -10.42 18.46 -22.17
CA GLY A 586 -10.64 17.86 -20.85
C GLY A 586 -10.88 18.89 -19.75
N GLY A 587 -11.79 19.86 -19.97
CA GLY A 587 -12.09 20.94 -19.02
C GLY A 587 -13.26 20.69 -18.05
N ASN A 588 -14.08 19.67 -18.32
CA ASN A 588 -15.31 19.30 -17.61
C ASN A 588 -15.71 17.87 -18.00
N PHE A 589 -16.76 17.33 -17.40
CA PHE A 589 -17.51 16.16 -17.90
C PHE A 589 -18.85 16.62 -18.52
N ILE A 590 -19.57 15.71 -19.18
CA ILE A 590 -20.93 15.91 -19.71
C ILE A 590 -21.89 14.92 -19.03
N ASP A 591 -23.09 15.38 -18.64
CA ASP A 591 -24.18 14.49 -18.20
C ASP A 591 -25.04 14.00 -19.38
N GLU A 592 -25.86 12.96 -19.18
CA GLU A 592 -26.74 12.40 -20.22
C GLU A 592 -27.92 13.33 -20.60
N ALA A 593 -28.04 14.50 -19.99
CA ALA A 593 -28.89 15.61 -20.46
C ALA A 593 -28.12 16.64 -21.33
N GLY A 594 -26.82 16.46 -21.53
CA GLY A 594 -25.94 17.29 -22.35
C GLY A 594 -25.39 18.54 -21.64
N ASN A 595 -25.47 18.63 -20.31
CA ASN A 595 -24.93 19.76 -19.55
C ASN A 595 -23.46 19.55 -19.18
N SER A 596 -22.69 20.63 -19.11
CA SER A 596 -21.30 20.59 -18.65
C SER A 596 -21.21 20.54 -17.13
N VAL A 597 -20.61 19.48 -16.60
CA VAL A 597 -20.40 19.24 -15.17
C VAL A 597 -18.97 19.59 -14.78
N SER A 598 -18.82 20.54 -13.86
CA SER A 598 -17.51 21.12 -13.51
C SER A 598 -16.72 20.30 -12.50
N TYR A 599 -15.42 20.15 -12.69
CA TYR A 599 -14.52 19.49 -11.74
C TYR A 599 -14.61 20.11 -10.33
N GLY A 600 -14.59 19.25 -9.31
CA GLY A 600 -14.68 19.69 -7.92
C GLY A 600 -16.05 20.21 -7.48
N SER A 601 -17.09 20.10 -8.31
CA SER A 601 -18.48 20.29 -7.86
C SER A 601 -19.05 19.00 -7.26
N SER A 602 -20.07 19.10 -6.40
CA SER A 602 -20.72 17.93 -5.80
C SER A 602 -21.45 17.10 -6.86
N LEU A 603 -21.32 15.78 -6.80
CA LEU A 603 -22.06 14.87 -7.67
C LEU A 603 -23.54 14.82 -7.29
N SER A 604 -24.42 14.54 -8.26
CA SER A 604 -25.79 14.08 -7.96
C SER A 604 -25.76 12.68 -7.35
N SER A 605 -26.84 12.29 -6.67
CA SER A 605 -26.95 10.92 -6.13
C SER A 605 -26.93 9.84 -7.22
N ARG A 606 -27.28 10.19 -8.48
CA ARG A 606 -27.25 9.27 -9.62
C ARG A 606 -25.85 8.77 -9.96
N ASN A 607 -24.82 9.50 -9.53
CA ASN A 607 -23.42 9.17 -9.75
C ASN A 607 -22.71 8.78 -8.44
N MET A 608 -23.44 8.48 -7.35
CA MET A 608 -22.85 8.29 -6.02
C MET A 608 -21.95 7.07 -5.92
N ILE A 609 -22.31 5.97 -6.58
CA ILE A 609 -21.59 4.71 -6.61
C ILE A 609 -20.99 4.55 -8.02
N SER A 610 -19.72 4.13 -8.14
CA SER A 610 -19.17 3.70 -9.43
C SER A 610 -19.75 2.33 -9.76
N GLY A 611 -20.07 2.08 -11.03
CA GLY A 611 -20.63 0.79 -11.46
C GLY A 611 -22.13 0.61 -11.26
N ASP A 612 -22.80 1.48 -10.49
CA ASP A 612 -24.28 1.54 -10.39
C ASP A 612 -24.87 2.10 -11.69
N PHE A 613 -25.04 1.23 -12.68
CA PHE A 613 -25.64 1.55 -13.97
C PHE A 613 -27.16 1.36 -13.93
N ASN A 614 -27.68 0.43 -13.13
CA ASN A 614 -29.11 0.13 -13.04
C ASN A 614 -29.93 1.14 -12.17
N ALA A 615 -29.25 2.01 -11.41
CA ALA A 615 -29.77 3.06 -10.52
C ALA A 615 -30.40 2.59 -9.19
N ASP A 616 -30.00 1.44 -8.64
CA ASP A 616 -30.53 0.87 -7.39
C ASP A 616 -29.69 1.15 -6.12
N LEU A 617 -28.51 1.79 -6.27
CA LEU A 617 -27.50 2.07 -5.22
C LEU A 617 -26.60 0.89 -4.80
N THR A 618 -26.60 -0.18 -5.58
CA THR A 618 -25.63 -1.29 -5.49
C THR A 618 -24.70 -1.29 -6.72
N ARG A 619 -23.63 -2.08 -6.64
CA ARG A 619 -22.75 -2.40 -7.77
C ARG A 619 -22.62 -3.91 -7.76
N ASP A 620 -23.18 -4.58 -8.75
CA ASP A 620 -23.13 -6.03 -8.88
C ASP A 620 -23.37 -6.48 -10.32
N TRP A 621 -23.44 -7.79 -10.57
CA TRP A 621 -23.58 -8.34 -11.92
C TRP A 621 -24.91 -8.03 -12.64
N ASP A 622 -25.90 -7.41 -11.98
CA ASP A 622 -27.18 -7.02 -12.59
C ASP A 622 -27.06 -5.64 -13.30
N ASP A 623 -25.98 -4.90 -13.05
CA ASP A 623 -25.59 -3.70 -13.81
C ASP A 623 -25.07 -4.00 -15.22
N ILE A 624 -24.54 -5.22 -15.47
CA ILE A 624 -23.77 -5.56 -16.68
C ILE A 624 -24.54 -5.28 -17.97
N ALA A 625 -25.85 -5.50 -17.99
CA ALA A 625 -26.67 -5.25 -19.17
C ALA A 625 -26.71 -3.77 -19.58
N ASP A 626 -26.71 -2.86 -18.59
CA ASP A 626 -26.66 -1.41 -18.82
C ASP A 626 -25.22 -0.93 -19.08
N VAL A 627 -24.20 -1.56 -18.45
CA VAL A 627 -22.77 -1.30 -18.76
C VAL A 627 -22.47 -1.61 -20.24
N VAL A 628 -22.85 -2.79 -20.73
CA VAL A 628 -22.65 -3.18 -22.14
C VAL A 628 -23.50 -2.30 -23.07
N GLY A 629 -24.76 -2.02 -22.71
CA GLY A 629 -25.62 -1.13 -23.51
C GLY A 629 -25.04 0.28 -23.70
N ALA A 630 -24.48 0.86 -22.64
CA ALA A 630 -23.84 2.17 -22.68
C ALA A 630 -22.57 2.19 -23.57
N TRP A 631 -21.80 1.10 -23.55
CA TRP A 631 -20.61 0.96 -24.40
C TRP A 631 -20.99 0.74 -25.86
N GLU A 632 -21.97 -0.14 -26.16
CA GLU A 632 -22.44 -0.37 -27.52
C GLU A 632 -23.01 0.91 -28.15
N GLU A 633 -23.74 1.76 -27.41
CA GLU A 633 -24.17 3.06 -27.93
C GLU A 633 -22.97 3.93 -28.37
N ARG A 634 -21.91 3.93 -27.56
CA ARG A 634 -20.68 4.71 -27.81
C ARG A 634 -19.89 4.18 -29.02
N ASP A 635 -19.90 2.87 -29.28
CA ASP A 635 -19.33 2.25 -30.49
C ASP A 635 -20.28 2.29 -31.72
N GLY A 636 -21.44 2.95 -31.61
CA GLY A 636 -22.37 3.18 -32.72
C GLY A 636 -23.40 2.06 -32.94
N GLY A 637 -23.62 1.23 -31.93
CA GLY A 637 -24.67 0.21 -31.81
C GLY A 637 -26.06 0.80 -31.53
N ALA A 638 -26.82 0.13 -30.66
CA ALA A 638 -28.16 0.58 -30.29
C ALA A 638 -28.09 1.80 -29.35
N SER A 639 -29.08 2.70 -29.42
CA SER A 639 -29.17 3.78 -28.44
C SER A 639 -29.61 3.23 -27.09
N TRP A 640 -28.81 3.52 -26.07
CA TRP A 640 -29.08 3.21 -24.68
C TRP A 640 -29.69 4.46 -24.00
N THR A 641 -30.11 4.31 -22.75
CA THR A 641 -30.55 5.43 -21.92
C THR A 641 -30.43 4.96 -20.47
N PRO A 642 -29.65 5.63 -19.61
CA PRO A 642 -29.47 5.18 -18.23
C PRO A 642 -30.82 5.05 -17.51
N PRO A 643 -31.07 3.95 -16.79
CA PRO A 643 -32.20 3.84 -15.90
C PRO A 643 -32.29 5.01 -14.93
N ALA A 644 -33.54 5.40 -14.62
CA ALA A 644 -33.87 6.23 -13.48
C ALA A 644 -34.32 5.31 -12.34
N GLY A 645 -33.83 5.56 -11.13
CA GLY A 645 -34.04 4.65 -10.00
C GLY A 645 -34.00 5.34 -8.66
N VAL A 646 -33.57 4.60 -7.63
CA VAL A 646 -33.36 5.12 -6.27
C VAL A 646 -32.18 6.09 -6.25
N ALA A 647 -31.16 5.85 -7.08
CA ALA A 647 -30.02 6.72 -7.25
C ALA A 647 -30.38 8.11 -7.80
N GLY A 648 -31.34 8.21 -8.74
CA GLY A 648 -31.79 9.49 -9.29
C GLY A 648 -32.38 9.41 -10.70
N PRO A 649 -32.57 10.56 -11.37
CA PRO A 649 -33.10 10.61 -12.74
C PRO A 649 -32.02 10.32 -13.79
N SER A 650 -32.41 9.71 -14.91
CA SER A 650 -31.53 9.33 -16.03
C SER A 650 -30.59 10.44 -16.50
N GLY A 651 -31.12 11.67 -16.70
CA GLY A 651 -30.34 12.78 -17.28
C GLY A 651 -29.26 13.37 -16.37
N ASP A 652 -29.23 12.99 -15.08
CA ASP A 652 -28.18 13.41 -14.15
C ASP A 652 -26.97 12.45 -14.17
N PHE A 653 -27.04 11.33 -14.90
CA PHE A 653 -25.96 10.34 -15.01
C PHE A 653 -24.77 10.89 -15.82
N ILE A 654 -23.56 10.46 -15.48
CA ILE A 654 -22.30 10.86 -16.12
C ILE A 654 -21.49 9.59 -16.38
N LEU A 655 -21.55 9.09 -17.63
CA LEU A 655 -20.97 7.81 -18.02
C LEU A 655 -19.45 7.75 -17.74
N ASP A 656 -18.71 8.79 -18.11
CA ASP A 656 -17.25 8.93 -17.85
C ASP A 656 -16.87 9.12 -16.36
N ILE A 657 -17.82 9.06 -15.41
CA ILE A 657 -17.52 9.08 -13.96
C ILE A 657 -18.00 7.81 -13.28
N VAL A 658 -19.17 7.29 -13.66
CA VAL A 658 -19.69 6.04 -13.07
C VAL A 658 -18.97 4.83 -13.67
N GLY A 659 -18.59 4.89 -14.95
CA GLY A 659 -17.93 3.82 -15.70
C GLY A 659 -16.40 3.89 -15.81
N ASP A 660 -15.74 5.01 -15.50
CA ASP A 660 -14.26 5.11 -15.50
C ASP A 660 -13.69 4.30 -14.31
N PHE A 661 -13.41 3.02 -14.54
CA PHE A 661 -12.92 2.08 -13.52
C PHE A 661 -11.40 2.00 -13.54
N ASN A 662 -10.79 2.07 -14.72
CA ASN A 662 -9.34 1.99 -14.88
C ASN A 662 -8.62 3.32 -14.51
N GLY A 663 -9.33 4.45 -14.43
CA GLY A 663 -8.81 5.77 -14.12
C GLY A 663 -8.19 6.52 -15.31
N ASP A 664 -8.44 6.10 -16.55
CA ASP A 664 -7.95 6.75 -17.77
C ASP A 664 -8.74 8.01 -18.14
N GLY A 665 -9.87 8.27 -17.47
CA GLY A 665 -10.69 9.47 -17.60
C GLY A 665 -11.80 9.40 -18.64
N GLU A 666 -12.03 8.24 -19.27
CA GLU A 666 -13.18 7.96 -20.13
C GLU A 666 -13.76 6.57 -19.86
N PHE A 667 -14.97 6.30 -20.36
CA PHE A 667 -15.56 4.96 -20.35
C PHE A 667 -15.37 4.29 -21.72
N ASN A 668 -14.71 3.14 -21.76
CA ASN A 668 -14.47 2.38 -22.99
C ASN A 668 -14.57 0.85 -22.78
N GLU A 669 -14.22 0.07 -23.81
CA GLU A 669 -14.27 -1.41 -23.76
C GLU A 669 -13.44 -2.00 -22.60
N THR A 670 -12.34 -1.32 -22.25
CA THR A 670 -11.47 -1.69 -21.12
C THR A 670 -12.22 -1.65 -19.79
N ASP A 671 -13.17 -0.73 -19.63
CA ASP A 671 -14.00 -0.62 -18.42
C ASP A 671 -15.09 -1.70 -18.40
N VAL A 672 -15.63 -2.08 -19.55
CA VAL A 672 -16.53 -3.25 -19.65
C VAL A 672 -15.79 -4.52 -19.23
N ARG A 673 -14.52 -4.69 -19.66
CA ARG A 673 -13.65 -5.80 -19.21
C ARG A 673 -13.32 -5.69 -17.72
N TYR A 674 -13.00 -4.50 -17.21
CA TYR A 674 -12.78 -4.28 -15.77
C TYR A 674 -14.01 -4.73 -14.96
N PHE A 675 -15.22 -4.38 -15.40
CA PHE A 675 -16.44 -4.74 -14.71
C PHE A 675 -16.63 -6.26 -14.66
N ALA A 676 -16.54 -6.94 -15.82
CA ALA A 676 -16.70 -8.39 -15.91
C ALA A 676 -15.64 -9.16 -15.08
N ASP A 677 -14.40 -8.66 -15.04
CA ASP A 677 -13.27 -9.30 -14.37
C ASP A 677 -13.19 -9.00 -12.86
N GLY A 678 -13.71 -7.87 -12.40
CA GLY A 678 -13.43 -7.36 -11.04
C GLY A 678 -14.61 -6.79 -10.27
N LEU A 679 -15.74 -6.49 -10.91
CA LEU A 679 -16.90 -5.84 -10.27
C LEU A 679 -18.21 -6.66 -10.40
N ALA A 680 -18.19 -7.77 -11.14
CA ALA A 680 -19.31 -8.71 -11.31
C ALA A 680 -19.55 -9.54 -10.03
N LEU A 681 -19.95 -8.88 -8.96
CA LEU A 681 -20.33 -9.52 -7.69
C LEU A 681 -21.69 -10.22 -7.82
N ASP A 682 -21.85 -11.38 -7.20
CA ASP A 682 -23.18 -11.99 -6.98
C ASP A 682 -23.89 -11.24 -5.83
N PRO A 683 -25.06 -10.62 -6.05
CA PRO A 683 -25.80 -9.85 -5.05
C PRO A 683 -26.29 -10.69 -3.86
N ASN A 684 -26.25 -12.02 -3.95
CA ASN A 684 -26.63 -12.91 -2.84
C ASN A 684 -25.47 -13.19 -1.88
N THR A 685 -24.22 -13.19 -2.37
CA THR A 685 -23.02 -13.56 -1.60
C THR A 685 -22.05 -12.40 -1.38
N GLY A 686 -22.06 -11.39 -2.24
CA GLY A 686 -21.08 -10.29 -2.27
C GLY A 686 -19.70 -10.72 -2.77
N ILE A 687 -19.61 -11.85 -3.46
CA ILE A 687 -18.38 -12.45 -4.00
C ILE A 687 -18.36 -12.27 -5.52
N LEU A 688 -17.19 -11.97 -6.08
CA LEU A 688 -16.93 -11.91 -7.51
C LEU A 688 -17.17 -13.29 -8.16
N ASN A 689 -17.83 -13.32 -9.30
CA ASN A 689 -17.83 -14.47 -10.21
C ASN A 689 -17.47 -14.00 -11.63
N ARG A 690 -16.20 -14.22 -12.02
CA ARG A 690 -15.70 -13.79 -13.34
C ARG A 690 -16.43 -14.47 -14.48
N ALA A 691 -16.61 -15.79 -14.42
CA ALA A 691 -17.25 -16.58 -15.47
C ALA A 691 -18.66 -16.06 -15.83
N GLU A 692 -19.52 -15.85 -14.83
CA GLU A 692 -20.85 -15.28 -14.99
C GLU A 692 -20.79 -13.80 -15.41
N GLY A 693 -19.79 -13.04 -14.94
CA GLY A 693 -19.53 -11.66 -15.39
C GLY A 693 -19.31 -11.55 -16.90
N PHE A 694 -18.37 -12.34 -17.44
CA PHE A 694 -18.10 -12.40 -18.88
C PHE A 694 -19.28 -13.00 -19.67
N LEU A 695 -19.90 -14.07 -19.17
CA LEU A 695 -21.09 -14.68 -19.78
C LEU A 695 -22.26 -13.69 -19.88
N ARG A 696 -22.49 -12.86 -18.87
CA ARG A 696 -23.51 -11.82 -18.87
C ARG A 696 -23.19 -10.69 -19.85
N ALA A 697 -21.92 -10.29 -19.95
CA ALA A 697 -21.50 -9.26 -20.89
C ALA A 697 -21.81 -9.69 -22.33
N ASP A 698 -21.45 -10.92 -22.71
CA ASP A 698 -21.75 -11.49 -24.02
C ASP A 698 -23.26 -11.68 -24.26
N ASN A 699 -24.02 -12.13 -23.27
CA ASN A 699 -25.47 -12.29 -23.37
C ASN A 699 -26.22 -10.94 -23.49
N ALA A 700 -25.66 -9.86 -22.97
CA ALA A 700 -26.19 -8.50 -23.13
C ALA A 700 -25.86 -7.90 -24.50
N SER A 701 -24.73 -8.27 -25.08
CA SER A 701 -24.24 -7.70 -26.34
C SER A 701 -25.00 -8.19 -27.57
N ALA A 702 -25.16 -7.29 -28.55
CA ALA A 702 -25.69 -7.61 -29.87
C ALA A 702 -24.76 -8.51 -30.71
N SER A 703 -23.46 -8.60 -30.39
CA SER A 703 -22.51 -9.48 -31.08
C SER A 703 -22.50 -10.92 -30.53
N GLY A 704 -22.83 -11.10 -29.26
CA GLY A 704 -22.59 -12.36 -28.52
C GLY A 704 -21.12 -12.65 -28.21
N ASN A 705 -20.24 -11.66 -28.41
CA ASN A 705 -18.80 -11.67 -28.15
C ASN A 705 -18.34 -10.21 -28.01
N VAL A 706 -18.38 -9.67 -26.79
CA VAL A 706 -18.11 -8.24 -26.52
C VAL A 706 -16.70 -7.87 -26.98
N PHE A 707 -15.72 -8.69 -26.60
CA PHE A 707 -14.28 -8.38 -26.72
C PHE A 707 -13.65 -8.85 -28.04
N GLY A 708 -14.46 -9.40 -28.94
CA GLY A 708 -13.98 -9.94 -30.23
C GLY A 708 -13.04 -11.15 -30.11
N THR A 709 -12.93 -11.76 -28.93
CA THR A 709 -11.98 -12.82 -28.61
C THR A 709 -12.18 -14.05 -29.51
N THR A 710 -11.08 -14.71 -29.86
CA THR A 710 -11.04 -15.91 -30.72
C THR A 710 -10.29 -17.06 -30.04
N MET A 711 -10.52 -18.29 -30.50
CA MET A 711 -9.84 -19.48 -29.96
C MET A 711 -8.67 -19.88 -30.86
N ALA A 712 -7.51 -20.21 -30.30
CA ALA A 712 -6.33 -20.64 -31.06
C ALA A 712 -6.60 -21.84 -31.99
N THR A 713 -7.39 -22.81 -31.49
CA THR A 713 -7.90 -24.01 -32.20
C THR A 713 -8.82 -23.71 -33.38
N GLY A 714 -9.24 -22.46 -33.57
CA GLY A 714 -10.29 -22.10 -34.52
C GLY A 714 -11.69 -22.58 -34.11
N ALA A 715 -11.87 -23.05 -32.86
CA ALA A 715 -13.17 -23.33 -32.29
C ALA A 715 -14.09 -22.09 -32.33
N GLY A 716 -15.40 -22.34 -32.38
CA GLY A 716 -16.40 -21.26 -32.37
C GLY A 716 -16.48 -20.60 -31.00
N TYR A 717 -16.50 -19.26 -30.98
CA TYR A 717 -16.66 -18.50 -29.74
C TYR A 717 -17.92 -18.93 -28.97
N THR A 718 -17.76 -19.12 -27.67
CA THR A 718 -18.85 -19.40 -26.72
C THR A 718 -18.91 -18.26 -25.71
N ALA A 719 -20.11 -17.81 -25.37
CA ALA A 719 -20.30 -16.71 -24.41
C ALA A 719 -19.60 -17.03 -23.07
N GLY A 720 -18.87 -16.06 -22.53
CA GLY A 720 -18.00 -16.22 -21.36
C GLY A 720 -16.53 -16.54 -21.68
N ALA A 721 -16.20 -17.00 -22.89
CA ALA A 721 -14.83 -17.47 -23.21
C ALA A 721 -13.74 -16.40 -23.07
N SER A 722 -14.09 -15.11 -23.17
CA SER A 722 -13.17 -14.00 -22.90
C SER A 722 -12.63 -13.95 -21.46
N ALA A 723 -13.20 -14.70 -20.51
CA ALA A 723 -12.68 -14.88 -19.16
C ALA A 723 -11.32 -15.62 -19.12
N ALA A 724 -11.02 -16.42 -20.15
CA ALA A 724 -9.78 -17.16 -20.33
C ALA A 724 -8.74 -16.42 -21.20
N ASP A 725 -9.08 -15.26 -21.76
CA ASP A 725 -8.17 -14.35 -22.48
C ASP A 725 -7.59 -13.39 -21.44
N VAL A 726 -6.44 -13.77 -20.88
CA VAL A 726 -5.85 -13.24 -19.64
C VAL A 726 -4.37 -12.86 -19.79
N ALA A 727 -3.65 -13.42 -20.77
CA ALA A 727 -2.24 -13.14 -20.98
C ALA A 727 -1.76 -13.35 -22.42
N GLY A 728 -1.31 -12.26 -23.03
CA GLY A 728 -0.72 -12.24 -24.36
C GLY A 728 0.50 -11.33 -24.46
N SER A 729 0.75 -10.83 -25.68
CA SER A 729 2.00 -10.11 -25.99
C SER A 729 2.19 -8.74 -25.32
N ILE A 730 1.15 -8.18 -24.72
CA ILE A 730 1.14 -6.85 -24.08
C ILE A 730 1.78 -6.90 -22.68
N GLY A 731 1.58 -7.99 -21.93
CA GLY A 731 2.06 -8.19 -20.57
C GLY A 731 0.99 -7.91 -19.51
N THR A 732 1.19 -8.44 -18.29
CA THR A 732 0.20 -8.47 -17.22
C THR A 732 0.59 -7.58 -16.03
N ALA A 733 -0.41 -7.00 -15.35
CA ALA A 733 -0.25 -6.20 -14.13
C ALA A 733 -1.23 -6.69 -13.03
N PRO A 734 -0.89 -7.77 -12.30
CA PRO A 734 -1.76 -8.36 -11.29
C PRO A 734 -2.24 -7.35 -10.26
N GLY A 735 -3.54 -7.37 -9.95
CA GLY A 735 -4.14 -6.47 -8.97
C GLY A 735 -4.15 -4.98 -9.36
N PHE A 736 -4.01 -4.67 -10.65
CA PHE A 736 -4.43 -3.40 -11.24
C PHE A 736 -5.62 -3.70 -12.20
N HIS A 737 -5.92 -2.85 -13.19
CA HIS A 737 -6.90 -3.24 -14.22
C HIS A 737 -6.40 -4.39 -15.12
N PRO A 738 -7.29 -5.23 -15.66
CA PRO A 738 -6.90 -6.37 -16.50
C PRO A 738 -6.43 -5.87 -17.88
N ILE A 739 -5.14 -6.03 -18.15
CA ILE A 739 -4.47 -5.59 -19.40
C ILE A 739 -3.81 -6.73 -20.18
N GLY A 740 -3.84 -7.96 -19.64
CA GLY A 740 -3.08 -9.07 -20.20
C GLY A 740 -3.68 -9.64 -21.49
N ALA A 741 -4.99 -9.51 -21.68
CA ALA A 741 -5.72 -10.01 -22.84
C ALA A 741 -5.17 -9.48 -24.17
N ASP A 742 -5.12 -10.33 -25.20
CA ASP A 742 -4.74 -9.94 -26.56
C ASP A 742 -5.75 -10.33 -27.66
N GLY A 743 -6.92 -10.88 -27.26
CA GLY A 743 -8.02 -11.22 -28.16
C GLY A 743 -7.97 -12.66 -28.66
N VAL A 744 -7.05 -13.48 -28.16
CA VAL A 744 -6.93 -14.90 -28.50
C VAL A 744 -6.76 -15.71 -27.22
N VAL A 745 -7.69 -16.61 -26.91
CA VAL A 745 -7.42 -17.65 -25.91
C VAL A 745 -6.48 -18.67 -26.54
N GLY A 746 -5.36 -18.95 -25.89
CA GLY A 746 -4.37 -19.92 -26.37
C GLY A 746 -3.28 -20.26 -25.35
N ALA A 747 -2.14 -20.74 -25.84
CA ALA A 747 -1.06 -21.27 -25.02
C ALA A 747 -0.50 -20.26 -23.99
N ALA A 748 -0.47 -18.96 -24.32
CA ALA A 748 0.03 -17.92 -23.42
C ALA A 748 -0.88 -17.71 -22.19
N ASP A 749 -2.20 -17.89 -22.35
CA ASP A 749 -3.16 -17.86 -21.25
C ASP A 749 -3.02 -19.10 -20.36
N LEU A 750 -2.90 -20.29 -20.96
CA LEU A 750 -2.72 -21.55 -20.23
C LEU A 750 -1.41 -21.52 -19.41
N ASP A 751 -0.32 -21.03 -20.00
CA ASP A 751 0.95 -20.77 -19.29
C ASP A 751 0.76 -19.80 -18.12
N TYR A 752 -0.02 -18.73 -18.31
CA TYR A 752 -0.25 -17.73 -17.27
C TYR A 752 -1.15 -18.23 -16.14
N ILE A 753 -2.19 -19.03 -16.45
CA ILE A 753 -3.08 -19.64 -15.46
C ILE A 753 -2.27 -20.64 -14.62
N TYR A 754 -1.54 -21.57 -15.25
CA TYR A 754 -0.64 -22.48 -14.53
C TYR A 754 0.39 -21.74 -13.68
N ALA A 755 0.97 -20.65 -14.19
CA ALA A 755 1.93 -19.86 -13.43
C ALA A 755 1.36 -19.29 -12.11
N GLN A 756 0.04 -19.20 -11.92
CA GLN A 756 -0.54 -18.74 -10.66
C GLN A 756 -0.62 -19.84 -9.58
N PHE A 757 -0.56 -21.13 -9.93
CA PHE A 757 -0.83 -22.20 -8.97
C PHE A 757 0.02 -23.48 -9.09
N ALA A 758 0.76 -23.72 -10.18
CA ALA A 758 1.46 -25.00 -10.39
C ALA A 758 2.58 -25.27 -9.37
N ASP A 759 3.13 -24.23 -8.73
CA ASP A 759 4.06 -24.36 -7.59
C ASP A 759 3.35 -24.62 -6.25
N LEU A 760 2.02 -24.59 -6.21
CA LEU A 760 1.16 -24.84 -5.05
C LEU A 760 0.58 -26.26 -5.12
N GLY A 761 0.70 -27.02 -4.03
CA GLY A 761 0.21 -28.40 -3.96
C GLY A 761 -1.31 -28.59 -3.86
N GLY A 762 -2.12 -27.57 -4.17
CA GLY A 762 -3.57 -27.59 -3.98
C GLY A 762 -4.30 -26.34 -4.46
N GLY A 763 -3.81 -25.68 -5.52
CA GLY A 763 -4.41 -24.44 -6.04
C GLY A 763 -4.06 -23.19 -5.25
N LEU A 764 -4.50 -22.05 -5.77
CA LEU A 764 -4.46 -20.74 -5.13
C LEU A 764 -5.85 -20.41 -4.56
N ASP A 765 -5.99 -20.41 -3.24
CA ASP A 765 -7.16 -19.83 -2.56
C ASP A 765 -6.98 -18.30 -2.51
N TRP A 766 -7.86 -17.53 -3.18
CA TRP A 766 -7.76 -16.07 -3.18
C TRP A 766 -7.95 -15.47 -1.78
N THR A 767 -8.68 -16.15 -0.89
CA THR A 767 -8.91 -15.65 0.48
C THR A 767 -7.65 -15.80 1.36
N ASP A 768 -6.73 -16.71 1.01
CA ASP A 768 -5.43 -16.81 1.65
C ASP A 768 -4.45 -15.73 1.16
N THR A 769 -4.57 -14.57 1.81
CA THR A 769 -3.66 -13.43 1.64
C THR A 769 -2.18 -13.84 1.70
N ALA A 770 -1.80 -14.83 2.51
CA ALA A 770 -0.40 -15.24 2.65
C ALA A 770 0.13 -15.86 1.36
N THR A 771 -0.66 -16.73 0.71
CA THR A 771 -0.29 -17.39 -0.54
C THR A 771 -0.37 -16.43 -1.73
N VAL A 772 -1.43 -15.61 -1.84
CA VAL A 772 -1.61 -14.65 -2.96
C VAL A 772 -0.43 -13.68 -3.11
N VAL A 773 0.14 -13.21 -2.00
CA VAL A 773 1.23 -12.21 -2.02
C VAL A 773 2.63 -12.82 -2.15
N THR A 774 2.75 -14.15 -2.25
CA THR A 774 4.01 -14.78 -2.63
C THR A 774 4.32 -14.52 -4.11
N ALA A 775 5.62 -14.50 -4.44
CA ALA A 775 6.03 -14.46 -5.83
C ALA A 775 5.76 -15.80 -6.50
N ASN A 776 5.05 -15.78 -7.62
CA ASN A 776 4.78 -16.92 -8.48
C ASN A 776 6.01 -17.26 -9.36
N SER A 777 5.88 -18.23 -10.28
CA SER A 777 6.96 -18.65 -11.18
C SER A 777 7.48 -17.51 -12.09
N LEU A 778 6.66 -16.49 -12.36
CA LEU A 778 6.97 -15.29 -13.14
C LEU A 778 7.56 -14.14 -12.30
N GLY A 779 7.77 -14.34 -10.99
CA GLY A 779 8.36 -13.36 -10.08
C GLY A 779 7.45 -12.18 -9.70
N MET A 780 6.15 -12.29 -9.96
CA MET A 780 5.10 -11.33 -9.58
C MET A 780 4.23 -11.91 -8.46
N ARG A 781 3.42 -11.08 -7.78
CA ARG A 781 2.31 -11.61 -6.97
C ARG A 781 1.34 -12.39 -7.86
N ARG A 782 0.55 -13.28 -7.26
CA ARG A 782 -0.47 -14.05 -7.97
C ARG A 782 -1.65 -13.18 -8.37
N ASP A 783 -2.39 -13.59 -9.40
CA ASP A 783 -3.46 -12.81 -10.01
C ASP A 783 -4.79 -13.57 -10.04
N LEU A 784 -5.88 -12.92 -9.60
CA LEU A 784 -7.23 -13.47 -9.67
C LEU A 784 -7.81 -13.46 -11.10
N SER A 785 -7.19 -12.71 -12.03
CA SER A 785 -7.62 -12.76 -13.43
C SER A 785 -7.51 -14.16 -14.06
N ALA A 786 -6.81 -15.10 -13.42
CA ALA A 786 -6.72 -16.50 -13.81
C ALA A 786 -7.84 -17.43 -13.26
N ASP A 787 -8.74 -16.93 -12.39
CA ASP A 787 -9.95 -17.65 -11.96
C ASP A 787 -10.98 -17.62 -13.10
N VAL A 788 -10.82 -18.53 -14.06
CA VAL A 788 -11.64 -18.66 -15.28
C VAL A 788 -13.02 -19.22 -14.94
N ASN A 789 -13.12 -20.06 -13.91
CA ASN A 789 -14.35 -20.75 -13.53
C ASN A 789 -15.29 -19.92 -12.62
N GLY A 790 -14.74 -18.94 -11.89
CA GLY A 790 -15.45 -17.98 -11.05
C GLY A 790 -15.72 -18.42 -9.61
N ASP A 791 -14.89 -19.29 -9.02
CA ASP A 791 -15.08 -19.84 -7.67
C ASP A 791 -14.13 -19.29 -6.58
N LEU A 792 -13.33 -18.26 -6.91
CA LEU A 792 -12.24 -17.69 -6.09
C LEU A 792 -11.05 -18.63 -5.83
N MET A 793 -10.98 -19.78 -6.48
CA MET A 793 -9.76 -20.56 -6.60
C MET A 793 -9.07 -20.22 -7.95
N VAL A 794 -7.75 -20.36 -8.00
CA VAL A 794 -7.06 -20.59 -9.28
C VAL A 794 -6.38 -21.95 -9.20
N ASP A 795 -6.92 -22.93 -9.91
CA ASP A 795 -6.41 -24.29 -9.93
C ASP A 795 -6.60 -25.02 -11.28
N GLN A 796 -6.52 -26.35 -11.27
CA GLN A 796 -6.68 -27.15 -12.49
C GLN A 796 -8.05 -26.94 -13.16
N ALA A 797 -9.11 -26.63 -12.40
CA ALA A 797 -10.45 -26.39 -12.93
C ALA A 797 -10.48 -25.20 -13.92
N ASP A 798 -9.63 -24.20 -13.74
CA ASP A 798 -9.52 -23.04 -14.64
C ASP A 798 -8.86 -23.38 -15.96
N ILE A 799 -7.81 -24.22 -15.92
CA ILE A 799 -7.23 -24.82 -17.14
C ILE A 799 -8.29 -25.64 -17.88
N CYS A 800 -9.11 -26.42 -17.16
CA CYS A 800 -10.18 -27.20 -17.77
C CYS A 800 -11.30 -26.34 -18.35
N ALA A 801 -11.62 -25.21 -17.71
CA ALA A 801 -12.57 -24.22 -18.25
C ALA A 801 -12.01 -23.56 -19.52
N ALA A 802 -10.73 -23.17 -19.54
CA ALA A 802 -10.05 -22.62 -20.72
C ALA A 802 -10.01 -23.63 -21.89
N LEU A 803 -9.66 -24.89 -21.62
CA LEU A 803 -9.67 -25.97 -22.62
C LEU A 803 -11.08 -26.27 -23.16
N ALA A 804 -12.11 -26.19 -22.32
CA ALA A 804 -13.50 -26.32 -22.74
C ALA A 804 -13.93 -25.21 -23.70
N PHE A 805 -13.46 -23.96 -23.51
CA PHE A 805 -13.66 -22.87 -24.47
C PHE A 805 -12.87 -23.07 -25.78
N LEU A 806 -11.63 -23.56 -25.68
CA LEU A 806 -10.81 -23.95 -26.83
C LEU A 806 -11.39 -25.16 -27.59
N GLY A 807 -12.30 -25.92 -26.97
CA GLY A 807 -12.94 -27.09 -27.57
C GLY A 807 -12.01 -28.29 -27.72
N THR A 808 -10.97 -28.37 -26.89
CA THR A 808 -9.91 -29.39 -26.96
C THR A 808 -9.58 -29.98 -25.57
N THR A 809 -8.54 -30.80 -25.47
CA THR A 809 -8.10 -31.48 -24.24
C THR A 809 -6.62 -31.22 -23.94
N SER A 810 -6.13 -31.62 -22.77
CA SER A 810 -4.74 -31.34 -22.37
C SER A 810 -3.65 -32.06 -23.19
N GLY A 811 -4.02 -32.82 -24.22
CA GLY A 811 -3.05 -33.42 -25.14
C GLY A 811 -2.71 -32.56 -26.36
N ASP A 812 -3.50 -31.51 -26.63
CA ASP A 812 -3.38 -30.64 -27.82
C ASP A 812 -2.39 -29.50 -27.54
N VAL A 813 -1.14 -29.72 -27.94
CA VAL A 813 0.03 -28.91 -27.61
C VAL A 813 0.20 -27.75 -28.59
N ASP A 814 -0.05 -27.97 -29.89
CA ASP A 814 -0.01 -26.89 -30.88
C ASP A 814 -1.34 -26.16 -31.09
N LEU A 815 -2.40 -26.60 -30.40
CA LEU A 815 -3.74 -26.02 -30.41
C LEU A 815 -4.32 -25.99 -31.82
N ASP A 816 -4.21 -27.09 -32.57
CA ASP A 816 -4.86 -27.27 -33.87
C ASP A 816 -6.27 -27.91 -33.79
N GLY A 817 -6.62 -28.46 -32.62
CA GLY A 817 -7.92 -29.00 -32.29
C GLY A 817 -8.03 -30.53 -32.27
N ASP A 818 -6.99 -31.27 -32.67
CA ASP A 818 -6.93 -32.74 -32.65
C ASP A 818 -5.67 -33.23 -31.88
N VAL A 819 -5.82 -34.07 -30.85
CA VAL A 819 -4.65 -34.71 -30.19
C VAL A 819 -4.06 -35.81 -31.08
N ASP A 820 -2.83 -35.59 -31.54
CA ASP A 820 -2.24 -36.25 -32.71
C ASP A 820 -0.73 -36.59 -32.49
N ALA A 821 -0.07 -37.13 -33.51
CA ALA A 821 1.37 -37.41 -33.48
C ALA A 821 2.24 -36.14 -33.61
N ALA A 822 1.66 -34.97 -33.94
CA ALA A 822 2.31 -33.67 -33.91
C ALA A 822 2.62 -33.25 -32.46
N ASP A 823 1.65 -33.34 -31.56
CA ASP A 823 1.81 -33.03 -30.13
C ASP A 823 2.88 -33.91 -29.47
N GLU A 824 2.77 -35.23 -29.69
CA GLU A 824 3.79 -36.18 -29.22
C GLU A 824 5.17 -35.82 -29.76
N ALA A 825 5.27 -35.33 -31.01
CA ALA A 825 6.55 -34.94 -31.61
C ALA A 825 7.11 -33.61 -31.06
N ILE A 826 6.25 -32.66 -30.68
CA ILE A 826 6.65 -31.41 -30.02
C ILE A 826 7.20 -31.71 -28.63
N ALA A 827 6.42 -32.38 -27.78
CA ALA A 827 6.82 -32.73 -26.43
C ALA A 827 8.08 -33.63 -26.40
N ASN A 828 8.18 -34.65 -27.27
CA ASN A 828 9.43 -35.43 -27.39
C ASN A 828 10.60 -34.62 -27.95
N GLY A 829 10.35 -33.56 -28.73
CA GLY A 829 11.37 -32.63 -29.23
C GLY A 829 11.99 -31.77 -28.11
N ASN A 830 11.16 -31.39 -27.13
CA ASN A 830 11.54 -30.55 -26.00
C ASN A 830 11.84 -31.31 -24.70
N LEU A 831 11.64 -32.63 -24.65
CA LEU A 831 11.81 -33.49 -23.47
C LEU A 831 13.12 -33.24 -22.70
N GLY A 832 12.99 -32.81 -21.45
CA GLY A 832 14.09 -32.50 -20.53
C GLY A 832 14.56 -31.04 -20.57
N ASN A 833 13.84 -30.14 -21.26
CA ASN A 833 14.05 -28.70 -21.21
C ASN A 833 12.93 -28.01 -20.42
N ALA A 834 13.17 -26.77 -19.98
CA ALA A 834 12.10 -25.85 -19.60
C ALA A 834 11.31 -25.43 -20.85
N GLY A 835 10.00 -25.28 -20.71
CA GLY A 835 9.07 -24.87 -21.76
C GLY A 835 7.72 -24.48 -21.15
N GLY A 836 6.80 -24.02 -21.99
CA GLY A 836 5.38 -23.85 -21.64
C GLY A 836 4.48 -24.84 -22.39
N TRP A 837 3.18 -24.56 -22.43
CA TRP A 837 2.16 -25.36 -23.11
C TRP A 837 2.58 -25.73 -24.54
N ALA A 838 2.92 -24.72 -25.35
CA ALA A 838 3.31 -24.89 -26.75
C ALA A 838 4.67 -25.60 -26.96
N ASP A 839 5.44 -25.82 -25.90
CA ASP A 839 6.62 -26.68 -25.93
C ASP A 839 6.31 -28.14 -25.54
N GLY A 840 5.11 -28.40 -25.02
CA GLY A 840 4.65 -29.71 -24.55
C GLY A 840 4.68 -29.89 -23.04
N ASP A 841 4.74 -28.81 -22.23
CA ASP A 841 4.47 -28.88 -20.78
C ASP A 841 2.98 -28.69 -20.54
N VAL A 842 2.25 -29.81 -20.52
CA VAL A 842 0.78 -29.80 -20.39
C VAL A 842 0.32 -29.93 -18.94
N ASN A 843 1.25 -30.16 -18.01
CA ASN A 843 0.99 -30.21 -16.57
C ASN A 843 1.34 -28.89 -15.84
N GLY A 844 2.14 -28.02 -16.47
CA GLY A 844 2.45 -26.68 -15.99
C GLY A 844 3.59 -26.58 -14.97
N ASP A 845 4.38 -27.64 -14.72
CA ASP A 845 5.48 -27.62 -13.74
C ASP A 845 6.72 -26.82 -14.19
N GLY A 846 6.70 -26.31 -15.42
CA GLY A 846 7.75 -25.54 -16.07
C GLY A 846 8.82 -26.41 -16.73
N GLN A 847 8.60 -27.71 -16.90
CA GLN A 847 9.49 -28.66 -17.58
C GLN A 847 8.72 -29.60 -18.50
N VAL A 848 9.21 -29.79 -19.72
CA VAL A 848 8.67 -30.84 -20.61
C VAL A 848 9.24 -32.19 -20.17
N THR A 849 8.43 -33.03 -19.53
CA THR A 849 8.86 -34.32 -18.95
C THR A 849 8.17 -35.53 -19.60
N GLN A 850 8.48 -36.73 -19.10
CA GLN A 850 7.77 -37.94 -19.51
C GLN A 850 6.34 -37.99 -18.93
N ALA A 851 6.00 -37.19 -17.91
CA ALA A 851 4.62 -37.10 -17.43
C ALA A 851 3.72 -36.47 -18.49
N ASP A 852 4.20 -35.41 -19.14
CA ASP A 852 3.53 -34.66 -20.19
C ASP A 852 3.30 -35.52 -21.43
N VAL A 853 4.35 -36.16 -21.93
CA VAL A 853 4.26 -37.13 -23.02
C VAL A 853 3.28 -38.25 -22.69
N ASN A 854 3.15 -38.67 -21.42
CA ASN A 854 2.15 -39.66 -21.03
C ASN A 854 0.72 -39.10 -21.06
N ILE A 855 0.49 -37.84 -20.71
CA ILE A 855 -0.83 -37.19 -20.80
C ILE A 855 -1.22 -37.07 -22.29
N ILE A 856 -0.36 -36.50 -23.12
CA ILE A 856 -0.55 -36.32 -24.56
C ILE A 856 -0.85 -37.65 -25.27
N THR A 857 -0.11 -38.72 -24.94
CA THR A 857 -0.32 -40.05 -25.55
C THR A 857 -1.44 -40.88 -24.90
N GLY A 858 -2.19 -40.34 -23.93
CA GLY A 858 -3.26 -41.04 -23.22
C GLY A 858 -2.78 -42.22 -22.36
N VAL A 859 -1.49 -42.26 -22.02
CA VAL A 859 -0.88 -43.24 -21.10
C VAL A 859 -1.14 -42.87 -19.63
N ALA A 860 -1.21 -41.57 -19.36
CA ALA A 860 -1.77 -41.00 -18.14
C ALA A 860 -3.18 -40.48 -18.44
N SER A 861 -4.01 -40.33 -17.40
CA SER A 861 -5.28 -39.62 -17.49
C SER A 861 -5.02 -38.14 -17.72
N ASP A 862 -5.72 -37.55 -18.68
CA ASP A 862 -5.84 -36.10 -18.83
C ASP A 862 -6.41 -35.49 -17.53
N PRO A 863 -5.75 -34.49 -16.91
CA PRO A 863 -6.23 -33.83 -15.69
C PRO A 863 -7.60 -33.17 -15.85
N CYS A 864 -8.02 -32.84 -17.09
CA CYS A 864 -9.30 -32.22 -17.41
C CYS A 864 -10.36 -33.21 -17.93
N SER A 865 -10.05 -34.50 -17.97
CA SER A 865 -11.03 -35.53 -18.31
C SER A 865 -11.99 -35.76 -17.13
N THR A 866 -13.25 -35.37 -17.31
CA THR A 866 -14.34 -35.74 -16.39
C THR A 866 -14.67 -37.23 -16.41
N SER A 867 -14.14 -37.97 -17.38
CA SER A 867 -14.31 -39.42 -17.50
C SER A 867 -13.47 -40.14 -16.43
N SER A 868 -13.96 -40.10 -15.19
CA SER A 868 -13.54 -41.05 -14.17
C SER A 868 -13.95 -42.46 -14.62
N THR A 869 -12.99 -43.31 -14.99
CA THR A 869 -13.31 -44.72 -15.26
C THR A 869 -13.74 -45.41 -13.97
N TYR A 870 -15.04 -45.64 -13.82
CA TYR A 870 -15.64 -46.36 -12.70
C TYR A 870 -15.94 -47.81 -13.10
N ASP A 871 -16.25 -48.65 -12.13
CA ASP A 871 -16.76 -49.99 -12.42
C ASP A 871 -18.21 -49.84 -12.89
N CYS A 872 -18.59 -50.37 -14.04
CA CYS A 872 -19.93 -50.24 -14.67
C CYS A 872 -21.12 -50.65 -13.77
N CYS A 873 -20.85 -51.24 -12.59
CA CYS A 873 -21.85 -51.56 -11.58
C CYS A 873 -21.82 -50.68 -10.32
N ASP A 874 -20.89 -49.74 -10.17
CA ASP A 874 -20.70 -48.81 -9.05
C ASP A 874 -21.33 -47.46 -9.39
N VAL A 875 -22.66 -47.45 -9.47
CA VAL A 875 -23.42 -46.32 -10.03
C VAL A 875 -23.64 -45.22 -8.99
N ASN A 876 -23.46 -45.52 -7.70
CA ASN A 876 -23.40 -44.50 -6.65
C ASN A 876 -22.00 -43.89 -6.45
N ASN A 877 -20.97 -44.42 -7.12
CA ASN A 877 -19.56 -44.00 -6.99
C ASN A 877 -19.07 -44.05 -5.53
N ASP A 878 -19.36 -45.16 -4.83
CA ASP A 878 -18.85 -45.45 -3.47
C ASP A 878 -17.58 -46.35 -3.47
N ASN A 879 -17.02 -46.58 -4.65
CA ASN A 879 -15.87 -47.44 -4.94
C ASN A 879 -16.14 -48.92 -4.65
N SER A 880 -17.40 -49.38 -4.72
CA SER A 880 -17.78 -50.77 -4.48
C SER A 880 -19.11 -51.18 -5.13
N CYS A 881 -19.06 -52.03 -6.16
CA CYS A 881 -20.28 -52.67 -6.68
C CYS A 881 -20.97 -53.56 -5.63
N THR A 882 -22.07 -53.08 -5.07
CA THR A 882 -22.90 -53.80 -4.11
C THR A 882 -24.39 -53.75 -4.49
N PRO A 883 -25.30 -54.40 -3.73
CA PRO A 883 -26.73 -54.30 -4.01
C PRO A 883 -27.33 -52.89 -3.87
N THR A 884 -26.62 -51.89 -3.31
CA THR A 884 -27.10 -50.50 -3.29
C THR A 884 -27.09 -49.88 -4.68
N ASP A 885 -26.13 -50.23 -5.52
CA ASP A 885 -25.96 -49.70 -6.87
C ASP A 885 -27.10 -50.05 -7.80
N PHE A 886 -27.78 -51.17 -7.59
CA PHE A 886 -29.00 -51.46 -8.34
C PHE A 886 -30.08 -50.38 -8.12
N THR A 887 -30.13 -49.79 -6.92
CA THR A 887 -31.03 -48.68 -6.61
C THR A 887 -30.54 -47.38 -7.24
N ALA A 888 -29.21 -47.16 -7.27
CA ALA A 888 -28.60 -46.01 -7.93
C ALA A 888 -28.83 -46.05 -9.45
N TRP A 889 -28.60 -47.19 -10.10
CA TRP A 889 -28.86 -47.41 -11.53
C TRP A 889 -30.33 -47.20 -11.91
N ILE A 890 -31.28 -47.64 -11.07
CA ILE A 890 -32.70 -47.32 -11.27
C ILE A 890 -32.94 -45.80 -11.22
N ASN A 891 -32.29 -45.07 -10.32
CA ASN A 891 -32.45 -43.63 -10.23
C ASN A 891 -31.86 -42.93 -11.45
N ALA A 892 -30.63 -43.29 -11.85
CA ALA A 892 -29.98 -42.79 -13.07
C ALA A 892 -30.83 -43.04 -14.32
N PHE A 893 -31.34 -44.27 -14.48
CA PHE A 893 -32.21 -44.65 -15.61
C PHE A 893 -33.51 -43.83 -15.68
N ASN A 894 -34.12 -43.51 -14.54
CA ASN A 894 -35.31 -42.66 -14.50
C ASN A 894 -35.00 -41.16 -14.72
N ALA A 895 -33.75 -40.73 -14.50
CA ALA A 895 -33.28 -39.37 -14.74
C ALA A 895 -32.71 -39.16 -16.16
N SER A 896 -32.40 -40.24 -16.89
CA SER A 896 -31.58 -40.21 -18.11
C SER A 896 -30.18 -39.62 -17.88
N ASP A 897 -29.62 -39.94 -16.72
CA ASP A 897 -28.27 -39.58 -16.26
C ASP A 897 -27.21 -40.47 -16.95
N PRO A 898 -26.06 -39.96 -17.43
CA PRO A 898 -25.06 -40.77 -18.14
C PRO A 898 -24.70 -42.11 -17.47
N ARG A 899 -24.73 -42.17 -16.13
CA ARG A 899 -24.41 -43.37 -15.33
C ARG A 899 -25.35 -44.56 -15.53
N CYS A 900 -26.48 -44.41 -16.24
CA CYS A 900 -27.28 -45.57 -16.63
C CYS A 900 -26.81 -46.27 -17.91
N ASP A 901 -25.91 -45.67 -18.69
CA ASP A 901 -25.35 -46.22 -19.94
C ASP A 901 -24.24 -47.24 -19.65
N ALA A 902 -24.65 -48.38 -19.08
CA ALA A 902 -23.72 -49.43 -18.67
C ALA A 902 -23.18 -50.26 -19.85
N ASN A 903 -23.58 -49.96 -21.09
CA ASN A 903 -23.03 -50.58 -22.30
C ASN A 903 -22.14 -49.64 -23.15
N ASP A 904 -22.07 -48.36 -22.79
CA ASP A 904 -21.27 -47.31 -23.44
C ASP A 904 -21.68 -47.10 -24.92
N ASP A 905 -23.00 -47.13 -25.21
CA ASP A 905 -23.56 -46.91 -26.55
C ASP A 905 -24.09 -45.48 -26.83
N GLY A 906 -24.00 -44.61 -25.82
CA GLY A 906 -24.40 -43.20 -25.86
C GLY A 906 -25.90 -43.00 -25.60
N SER A 907 -26.57 -43.94 -24.94
CA SER A 907 -28.01 -43.92 -24.69
C SER A 907 -28.47 -44.85 -23.56
N CYS A 908 -28.95 -44.27 -22.46
CA CYS A 908 -29.66 -45.04 -21.43
C CYS A 908 -30.94 -45.72 -21.94
N THR A 909 -30.86 -47.02 -22.16
CA THR A 909 -31.93 -47.86 -22.69
C THR A 909 -32.17 -49.12 -21.83
N PRO A 910 -33.23 -49.91 -22.09
CA PRO A 910 -33.43 -51.18 -21.40
C PRO A 910 -32.33 -52.23 -21.68
N THR A 911 -31.45 -52.01 -22.66
CA THR A 911 -30.31 -52.89 -22.93
C THR A 911 -29.22 -52.74 -21.87
N ASP A 912 -29.05 -51.55 -21.32
CA ASP A 912 -28.07 -51.22 -20.29
C ASP A 912 -28.30 -51.95 -18.98
N PHE A 913 -29.56 -52.23 -18.63
CA PHE A 913 -29.84 -53.08 -17.47
C PHE A 913 -29.19 -54.47 -17.61
N THR A 914 -29.07 -54.98 -18.84
CA THR A 914 -28.39 -56.26 -19.09
C THR A 914 -26.88 -56.10 -18.99
N ALA A 915 -26.34 -54.96 -19.40
CA ALA A 915 -24.91 -54.66 -19.30
C ALA A 915 -24.48 -54.40 -17.84
N TRP A 916 -25.25 -53.63 -17.07
CA TRP A 916 -25.08 -53.45 -15.62
C TRP A 916 -25.12 -54.77 -14.85
N ILE A 917 -26.05 -55.69 -15.19
CA ILE A 917 -26.05 -57.05 -14.63
C ILE A 917 -24.76 -57.80 -14.98
N ASN A 918 -24.24 -57.67 -16.19
CA ASN A 918 -23.01 -58.34 -16.60
C ASN A 918 -21.81 -57.77 -15.83
N ALA A 919 -21.71 -56.44 -15.70
CA ALA A 919 -20.71 -55.75 -14.88
C ALA A 919 -20.77 -56.24 -13.43
N TYR A 920 -21.92 -56.16 -12.77
CA TYR A 920 -22.09 -56.59 -11.38
C TYR A 920 -21.63 -58.04 -11.14
N ASN A 921 -21.95 -58.96 -12.06
CA ASN A 921 -21.47 -60.34 -11.97
C ASN A 921 -19.97 -60.47 -12.24
N ALA A 922 -19.40 -59.66 -13.13
CA ALA A 922 -17.98 -59.66 -13.45
C ALA A 922 -17.15 -59.13 -12.27
N SER A 923 -17.52 -57.99 -11.70
CA SER A 923 -16.86 -57.34 -10.56
C SER A 923 -16.94 -58.17 -9.29
N THR A 924 -18.12 -58.71 -8.96
CA THR A 924 -18.27 -59.66 -7.83
C THR A 924 -17.54 -61.00 -8.04
N SER A 925 -17.12 -61.31 -9.27
CA SER A 925 -16.23 -62.44 -9.59
C SER A 925 -14.72 -62.07 -9.62
N GLY A 926 -14.37 -60.81 -9.37
CA GLY A 926 -13.00 -60.31 -9.39
C GLY A 926 -12.48 -59.92 -10.78
N SER A 927 -13.38 -59.56 -11.70
CA SER A 927 -13.06 -59.11 -13.06
C SER A 927 -13.96 -57.90 -13.41
N PRO A 928 -13.71 -56.73 -12.80
CA PRO A 928 -14.58 -55.56 -13.02
C PRO A 928 -14.60 -55.11 -14.48
N LEU A 929 -15.71 -54.50 -14.89
CA LEU A 929 -15.87 -53.89 -16.23
C LEU A 929 -15.82 -52.38 -16.06
N SER A 930 -14.94 -51.69 -16.78
CA SER A 930 -14.85 -50.24 -16.71
C SER A 930 -15.89 -49.59 -17.61
N CYS A 931 -16.61 -48.60 -17.06
CA CYS A 931 -17.43 -47.66 -17.80
C CYS A 931 -16.79 -46.27 -17.71
N THR A 932 -17.07 -45.46 -18.72
CA THR A 932 -16.76 -44.03 -18.78
C THR A 932 -18.00 -43.22 -18.44
N GLU A 933 -17.79 -41.99 -17.96
CA GLU A 933 -18.84 -41.09 -17.45
C GLU A 933 -18.75 -39.71 -18.11
#